data_AF-K0Q2T0-F1
#
_entry.id   AF-K0Q2T0-F1
#
_cell.length_a   1.000
_cell.length_b   1.000
_cell.length_c   1.000
_cell.angle_alpha   90.00
_cell.angle_beta   90.00
_cell.angle_gamma   90.00
#
_symmetry.space_group_name_H-M   'P 1'
#
loop_
_entity.id
_entity.type
_entity.pdbx_description
1 polymer ?
#
loop_
_entity_poly.entity_id
_entity_poly.type
_entity_poly.pdbx_seq_one_letter_code
_entity_poly.pdbx_strand_id
1 'polypeptide(L)'
;MPSGNEICSAAIGRRLGSFRKTVFAATLAFCAPVLATNAIAATAAQTLIPLSPDFDYSHICVAPPAVPAPRNWNRWDGKSQSTLSPDDMLRDAQTLFDPYSLYQRSPATAERIALYLSQVPFAGAGRALHLYARILADDDNASLHADDIVRVETEAIKRGTIEAGTFLGRLYREGRIVPADPKKSQTYLTAAANAGDPNAEVELARLYYRNQQIAESADASRLYLNRAVSKMSERLGTGDCSVLTGFADILVDPDLGLDDQQGAAQWLQAAVKLGDVRAMSTLARRYLQDSDAANRQQAMALLRQASALGHSASRLTLADLLLSTSAEGSSKNEAFKLLAQEAERGNPRAFEMKAAYYRGTYGTEANPGLELQSLQKAAALPDVNLRTLEQLGIMYARGSAGAPNFELAKQTLVRAADLGSPRSAFELYNLASGEKPSIRLDKDPLTYLKAAADHGLGVAMSELSSLYSCGTGVEKDRAKAHVWLEKAAAAGNAASLLALADEASAKRTYDGNAIALKYLMQAAEQGDVEAMMRVSLSYRDGRGTTKDAAAADAWYKRAMTADAGVATLTEAQAVLSPDAPEERDAMRARAMLEASAHTGNPELLFELARLYIDPDPTLEPDPKKAAALFVAAASKGSVSAMLRLVDMKVTAADGGGADWQRWLARANATGDLRALLKQAEFESDPERQATIFKVALSRPLCQEKEKVQVAAAIRTVPRFKQDYLGLFDQLMAEPMKDPGSEYQVARIMLDERPAEKAKAIELMKAAAEGGKREAMREIGRMYSTGEGLPVDENNSYLWLLKSARLGDEAALQSLVTEILSQQATLDDPSRGDEKVEALLRDLAAQNSPQVAMFLSRLYLRLSEGSPAFTQAAKTWTLKAAALGNGSAMIKVSDFYAAGTHGFEHSDTKSTEWLSKAAHAGYRGAFEKYAIALQIGFGTKADSEEAQRWLSKSTDLAN
;
A
#
# COMPACT_ATOMS: atom_id res chain seq x y z
N MET A 1 1.32 -40.54 8.43
CA MET A 1 2.11 -39.58 7.63
C MET A 1 3.34 -40.32 7.12
N PRO A 2 3.87 -40.11 5.90
CA PRO A 2 3.58 -39.07 4.91
C PRO A 2 3.41 -39.57 3.44
N SER A 3 3.15 -38.58 2.57
CA SER A 3 3.69 -38.35 1.20
C SER A 3 3.37 -39.30 0.04
N GLY A 4 2.61 -38.75 -0.92
CA GLY A 4 2.85 -38.94 -2.35
C GLY A 4 3.68 -37.80 -2.94
N ASN A 5 4.33 -38.08 -4.07
CA ASN A 5 4.32 -37.31 -5.33
C ASN A 5 5.42 -37.87 -6.24
N GLU A 6 5.09 -38.14 -7.51
CA GLU A 6 5.92 -37.71 -8.65
C GLU A 6 5.15 -37.83 -9.96
N ILE A 7 5.23 -36.76 -10.75
CA ILE A 7 4.63 -36.51 -12.06
C ILE A 7 5.75 -36.65 -13.09
N CYS A 8 5.49 -37.20 -14.28
CA CYS A 8 5.97 -36.57 -15.52
C CYS A 8 5.34 -37.15 -16.80
N SER A 9 4.85 -36.22 -17.61
CA SER A 9 4.32 -36.35 -18.96
C SER A 9 5.25 -35.68 -19.98
N ALA A 10 5.39 -36.28 -21.17
CA ALA A 10 5.82 -35.69 -22.44
C ALA A 10 5.39 -36.69 -23.53
N ALA A 11 5.00 -36.41 -24.77
CA ALA A 11 4.89 -35.23 -25.63
C ALA A 11 3.91 -35.63 -26.79
N ILE A 12 3.53 -34.67 -27.65
CA ILE A 12 3.03 -34.77 -29.07
C ILE A 12 2.23 -33.46 -29.25
N GLY A 13 2.42 -32.59 -30.23
CA GLY A 13 2.95 -32.70 -31.60
C GLY A 13 1.94 -32.02 -32.52
N ARG A 14 2.28 -30.83 -33.02
CA ARG A 14 1.47 -29.98 -33.92
C ARG A 14 0.98 -30.73 -35.18
N ARG A 15 -0.26 -30.47 -35.63
CA ARG A 15 -0.59 -30.24 -37.06
C ARG A 15 -1.96 -29.57 -37.24
N LEU A 16 -1.95 -28.49 -38.03
CA LEU A 16 -3.07 -27.72 -38.58
C LEU A 16 -3.51 -28.28 -39.94
N GLY A 17 -4.76 -28.00 -40.34
CA GLY A 17 -5.25 -28.06 -41.72
C GLY A 17 -6.53 -28.89 -41.89
N SER A 18 -7.72 -28.30 -41.78
CA SER A 18 -8.52 -27.71 -42.88
C SER A 18 -9.19 -28.74 -43.82
N PHE A 19 -10.53 -28.88 -43.76
CA PHE A 19 -11.47 -28.46 -44.81
C PHE A 19 -12.88 -29.03 -44.56
N ARG A 20 -13.89 -28.16 -44.71
CA ARG A 20 -15.33 -28.47 -44.73
C ARG A 20 -15.72 -29.14 -46.06
N LYS A 21 -16.70 -30.06 -46.07
CA LYS A 21 -18.09 -29.83 -46.56
C LYS A 21 -18.85 -31.15 -46.89
N THR A 22 -20.12 -31.15 -46.45
CA THR A 22 -21.37 -31.57 -47.15
C THR A 22 -21.83 -33.03 -47.28
N VAL A 23 -22.97 -33.29 -46.59
CA VAL A 23 -24.32 -33.69 -47.12
C VAL A 23 -24.66 -35.17 -47.40
N PHE A 24 -25.62 -35.64 -46.57
CA PHE A 24 -26.78 -36.54 -46.76
C PHE A 24 -26.68 -37.92 -47.46
N ALA A 25 -27.15 -38.94 -46.68
CA ALA A 25 -28.13 -40.01 -46.99
C ALA A 25 -27.90 -40.91 -48.24
N ALA A 26 -28.07 -42.24 -48.23
CA ALA A 26 -28.90 -43.13 -47.42
C ALA A 26 -28.44 -44.61 -47.57
N THR A 27 -28.69 -45.39 -46.50
CA THR A 27 -29.17 -46.80 -46.43
C THR A 27 -28.53 -47.93 -47.27
N LEU A 28 -27.92 -48.90 -46.58
CA LEU A 28 -28.40 -50.29 -46.37
C LEU A 28 -27.30 -51.06 -45.60
N ALA A 29 -27.46 -51.26 -44.29
CA ALA A 29 -28.06 -52.45 -43.67
C ALA A 29 -27.09 -53.64 -43.55
N PHE A 30 -26.47 -53.79 -42.38
CA PHE A 30 -26.22 -55.07 -41.68
C PHE A 30 -25.64 -54.79 -40.29
N CYS A 31 -26.48 -54.83 -39.24
CA CYS A 31 -26.12 -55.35 -37.91
C CYS A 31 -27.36 -55.44 -37.02
N ALA A 32 -27.50 -56.58 -36.37
CA ALA A 32 -28.61 -57.00 -35.54
C ALA A 32 -28.81 -56.11 -34.29
N PRO A 33 -30.05 -55.93 -33.80
CA PRO A 33 -30.32 -55.14 -32.61
C PRO A 33 -30.23 -56.01 -31.35
N VAL A 34 -29.38 -55.62 -30.40
CA VAL A 34 -29.64 -55.86 -28.97
C VAL A 34 -30.35 -54.61 -28.47
N LEU A 35 -31.68 -54.62 -28.59
CA LEU A 35 -32.56 -53.67 -27.91
C LEU A 35 -33.32 -54.40 -26.82
N ALA A 36 -33.39 -53.71 -25.68
CA ALA A 36 -34.49 -53.75 -24.74
C ALA A 36 -34.72 -55.07 -23.99
N THR A 37 -33.95 -55.27 -22.91
CA THR A 37 -34.49 -55.74 -21.62
C THR A 37 -33.61 -55.18 -20.49
N ASN A 38 -33.71 -53.87 -20.27
CA ASN A 38 -33.57 -53.25 -18.96
C ASN A 38 -34.56 -52.10 -18.86
N ALA A 39 -35.79 -52.36 -19.28
CA ALA A 39 -36.97 -51.66 -18.80
C ALA A 39 -37.50 -52.51 -17.64
N ILE A 40 -36.93 -52.31 -16.45
CA ILE A 40 -37.45 -52.49 -15.08
C ILE A 40 -36.23 -52.23 -14.16
N ALA A 41 -35.78 -50.97 -14.16
CA ALA A 41 -34.95 -50.37 -13.09
C ALA A 41 -34.98 -48.84 -13.19
N ALA A 42 -36.10 -48.27 -13.67
CA ALA A 42 -36.49 -46.91 -13.34
C ALA A 42 -37.49 -47.05 -12.20
N THR A 43 -37.00 -47.37 -11.01
CA THR A 43 -37.76 -47.08 -9.79
C THR A 43 -38.03 -45.58 -9.82
N ALA A 44 -39.31 -45.22 -9.93
CA ALA A 44 -39.81 -43.86 -10.00
C ALA A 44 -38.92 -42.89 -9.21
N ALA A 45 -38.20 -42.01 -9.91
CA ALA A 45 -37.72 -40.79 -9.29
C ALA A 45 -38.98 -40.02 -8.93
N GLN A 46 -39.39 -40.10 -7.66
CA GLN A 46 -40.47 -39.26 -7.14
C GLN A 46 -40.03 -37.81 -7.40
N THR A 47 -40.73 -37.13 -8.30
CA THR A 47 -40.57 -35.70 -8.54
C THR A 47 -40.83 -35.01 -7.20
N LEU A 48 -39.79 -34.38 -6.64
CA LEU A 48 -39.82 -33.75 -5.31
C LEU A 48 -41.01 -32.78 -5.16
N ILE A 49 -41.23 -31.98 -6.20
CA ILE A 49 -42.41 -31.13 -6.34
C ILE A 49 -43.35 -31.83 -7.33
N PRO A 50 -44.54 -32.28 -6.90
CA PRO A 50 -45.47 -33.04 -7.74
C PRO A 50 -46.29 -32.14 -8.70
N LEU A 51 -45.91 -30.87 -8.87
CA LEU A 51 -46.58 -29.86 -9.67
C LEU A 51 -45.69 -29.42 -10.85
N SER A 52 -46.30 -28.89 -11.91
CA SER A 52 -45.56 -28.41 -13.08
C SER A 52 -45.36 -26.88 -13.06
N PRO A 53 -44.15 -26.37 -13.30
CA PRO A 53 -43.91 -24.92 -13.43
C PRO A 53 -44.56 -24.32 -14.70
N ASP A 54 -44.93 -25.14 -15.69
CA ASP A 54 -45.54 -24.69 -16.95
C ASP A 54 -47.05 -24.41 -16.82
N PHE A 55 -47.67 -24.77 -15.69
CA PHE A 55 -49.08 -24.53 -15.45
C PHE A 55 -49.40 -23.03 -15.36
N ASP A 56 -50.57 -22.63 -15.88
CA ASP A 56 -51.03 -21.24 -15.77
C ASP A 56 -51.69 -21.00 -14.39
N TYR A 57 -50.85 -20.61 -13.43
CA TYR A 57 -51.27 -20.35 -12.06
C TYR A 57 -52.18 -19.13 -11.92
N SER A 58 -52.32 -18.27 -12.94
CA SER A 58 -53.16 -17.06 -12.87
C SER A 58 -54.64 -17.35 -12.57
N HIS A 59 -55.10 -18.58 -12.87
CA HIS A 59 -56.46 -19.04 -12.59
C HIS A 59 -56.73 -19.41 -11.13
N ILE A 60 -55.68 -19.61 -10.33
CA ILE A 60 -55.79 -20.05 -8.92
C ILE A 60 -55.30 -18.95 -7.97
N CYS A 61 -54.32 -18.14 -8.43
CA CYS A 61 -53.71 -17.12 -7.60
C CYS A 61 -54.68 -16.02 -7.17
N VAL A 62 -54.70 -15.75 -5.87
CA VAL A 62 -55.35 -14.57 -5.32
C VAL A 62 -54.29 -13.49 -5.13
N ALA A 63 -54.55 -12.29 -5.65
CA ALA A 63 -53.64 -11.17 -5.45
C ALA A 63 -53.48 -10.87 -3.95
N PRO A 64 -52.25 -10.77 -3.43
CA PRO A 64 -52.05 -10.43 -2.03
C PRO A 64 -52.63 -9.03 -1.74
N PRO A 65 -53.13 -8.79 -0.51
CA PRO A 65 -53.66 -7.50 -0.14
C PRO A 65 -52.59 -6.41 -0.29
N ALA A 66 -53.00 -5.23 -0.77
CA ALA A 66 -52.10 -4.11 -0.94
C ALA A 66 -51.47 -3.72 0.41
N VAL A 67 -50.14 -3.73 0.48
CA VAL A 67 -49.40 -3.24 1.65
C VAL A 67 -49.45 -1.72 1.62
N PRO A 68 -49.99 -1.04 2.65
CA PRO A 68 -50.04 0.42 2.67
C PRO A 68 -48.64 1.01 2.80
N ALA A 69 -48.47 2.24 2.28
CA ALA A 69 -47.21 2.95 2.38
C ALA A 69 -46.81 3.18 3.85
N PRO A 70 -45.53 2.94 4.22
CA PRO A 70 -45.07 3.23 5.57
C PRO A 70 -45.16 4.73 5.82
N ARG A 71 -45.55 5.10 7.04
CA ARG A 71 -45.69 6.51 7.40
C ARG A 71 -44.32 7.16 7.57
N ASN A 72 -44.27 8.49 7.60
CA ASN A 72 -43.02 9.23 7.75
C ASN A 72 -42.59 9.27 9.22
N TRP A 73 -41.45 8.65 9.53
CA TRP A 73 -40.90 8.51 10.88
C TRP A 73 -39.78 9.51 11.21
N ASN A 74 -39.47 10.45 10.30
CA ASN A 74 -38.30 11.34 10.41
C ASN A 74 -38.32 12.28 11.62
N ARG A 75 -39.51 12.56 12.19
CA ARG A 75 -39.69 13.47 13.34
C ARG A 75 -39.87 12.74 14.67
N TRP A 76 -39.87 11.41 14.65
CA TRP A 76 -40.03 10.61 15.86
C TRP A 76 -38.65 10.25 16.43
N ASP A 77 -38.45 10.59 17.70
CA ASP A 77 -37.19 10.44 18.44
C ASP A 77 -36.90 8.99 18.85
N GLY A 78 -37.82 8.05 18.58
CA GLY A 78 -37.70 6.65 18.96
C GLY A 78 -37.94 6.36 20.43
N LYS A 79 -38.29 7.38 21.23
CA LYS A 79 -38.40 7.29 22.70
C LYS A 79 -39.73 7.85 23.22
N SER A 80 -40.26 8.87 22.55
CA SER A 80 -41.53 9.49 22.86
C SER A 80 -42.71 8.59 22.51
N GLN A 81 -43.76 8.66 23.32
CA GLN A 81 -44.99 7.90 23.11
C GLN A 81 -45.64 8.30 21.77
N SER A 82 -45.81 7.32 20.89
CA SER A 82 -46.41 7.54 19.56
C SER A 82 -47.92 7.74 19.66
N THR A 83 -48.49 8.56 18.77
CA THR A 83 -49.94 8.70 18.57
C THR A 83 -50.53 7.57 17.71
N LEU A 84 -49.68 6.73 17.13
CA LEU A 84 -50.05 5.58 16.30
C LEU A 84 -50.21 4.31 17.13
N SER A 85 -51.04 3.38 16.66
CA SER A 85 -51.21 2.09 17.32
C SER A 85 -49.92 1.23 17.21
N PRO A 86 -49.55 0.44 18.24
CA PRO A 86 -48.39 -0.45 18.18
C PRO A 86 -48.40 -1.42 16.98
N ASP A 87 -49.57 -1.89 16.53
CA ASP A 87 -49.71 -2.74 15.36
C ASP A 87 -49.42 -1.99 14.04
N ASP A 88 -49.86 -0.73 13.92
CA ASP A 88 -49.49 0.13 12.79
C ASP A 88 -47.98 0.37 12.73
N MET A 89 -47.36 0.60 13.89
CA MET A 89 -45.91 0.81 13.99
C MET A 89 -45.15 -0.45 13.56
N LEU A 90 -45.57 -1.62 14.03
CA LEU A 90 -44.95 -2.88 13.68
C LEU A 90 -45.02 -3.14 12.16
N ARG A 91 -46.17 -2.86 11.54
CA ARG A 91 -46.35 -3.00 10.09
C ARG A 91 -45.42 -2.06 9.30
N ASP A 92 -45.31 -0.81 9.72
CA ASP A 92 -44.38 0.14 9.10
C ASP A 92 -42.93 -0.34 9.22
N ALA A 93 -42.52 -0.81 10.41
CA ALA A 93 -41.18 -1.35 10.64
C ALA A 93 -40.89 -2.58 9.76
N GLN A 94 -41.84 -3.51 9.62
CA GLN A 94 -41.71 -4.67 8.73
C GLN A 94 -41.54 -4.23 7.27
N THR A 95 -42.30 -3.23 6.83
CA THR A 95 -42.27 -2.71 5.46
C THR A 95 -40.95 -1.97 5.16
N LEU A 96 -40.40 -1.28 6.15
CA LEU A 96 -39.10 -0.59 6.07
C LEU A 96 -37.91 -1.56 6.15
N PHE A 97 -38.08 -2.74 6.74
CA PHE A 97 -37.02 -3.76 6.81
C PHE A 97 -37.05 -4.73 5.63
N ASP A 98 -38.21 -5.00 5.01
CA ASP A 98 -38.35 -6.00 3.94
C ASP A 98 -37.45 -5.71 2.71
N PRO A 99 -36.53 -6.63 2.34
CA PRO A 99 -35.68 -6.52 1.15
C PRO A 99 -36.45 -6.37 -0.18
N TYR A 100 -37.70 -6.83 -0.23
CA TYR A 100 -38.54 -6.83 -1.43
C TYR A 100 -39.67 -5.80 -1.39
N SER A 101 -39.61 -4.87 -0.43
CA SER A 101 -40.61 -3.81 -0.28
C SER A 101 -40.73 -2.93 -1.53
N LEU A 102 -41.97 -2.55 -1.86
CA LEU A 102 -42.26 -1.54 -2.88
C LEU A 102 -41.86 -0.12 -2.41
N TYR A 103 -41.55 0.03 -1.13
CA TYR A 103 -41.19 1.28 -0.49
C TYR A 103 -39.70 1.30 -0.14
N GLN A 104 -39.18 2.48 0.20
CA GLN A 104 -37.80 2.63 0.61
C GLN A 104 -37.52 1.83 1.88
N ARG A 105 -36.47 1.02 1.88
CA ARG A 105 -35.97 0.39 3.10
C ARG A 105 -35.28 1.40 4.00
N SER A 106 -35.52 1.28 5.29
CA SER A 106 -34.78 1.98 6.34
C SER A 106 -34.59 1.04 7.52
N PRO A 107 -33.55 0.18 7.49
CA PRO A 107 -33.27 -0.74 8.59
C PRO A 107 -33.08 -0.02 9.93
N ALA A 108 -32.43 1.15 9.95
CA ALA A 108 -32.22 1.94 11.16
C ALA A 108 -33.55 2.49 11.75
N THR A 109 -34.47 2.94 10.91
CA THR A 109 -35.79 3.38 11.37
C THR A 109 -36.64 2.18 11.81
N ALA A 110 -36.59 1.08 11.07
CA ALA A 110 -37.25 -0.16 11.46
C ALA A 110 -36.73 -0.68 12.80
N GLU A 111 -35.42 -0.60 13.04
CA GLU A 111 -34.77 -1.00 14.28
C GLU A 111 -35.28 -0.17 15.45
N ARG A 112 -35.30 1.16 15.29
CA ARG A 112 -35.77 2.09 16.32
C ARG A 112 -37.22 1.82 16.70
N ILE A 113 -38.08 1.59 15.71
CA ILE A 113 -39.48 1.23 15.93
C ILE A 113 -39.59 -0.13 16.63
N ALA A 114 -38.87 -1.15 16.14
CA ALA A 114 -38.90 -2.50 16.70
C ALA A 114 -38.39 -2.54 18.15
N LEU A 115 -37.31 -1.82 18.45
CA LEU A 115 -36.74 -1.67 19.78
C LEU A 115 -37.73 -0.99 20.73
N TYR A 116 -38.38 0.11 20.32
CA TYR A 116 -39.42 0.75 21.13
C TYR A 116 -40.59 -0.21 21.39
N LEU A 117 -41.10 -0.86 20.34
CA LEU A 117 -42.22 -1.81 20.45
C LEU A 117 -41.87 -3.04 21.30
N SER A 118 -40.60 -3.42 21.38
CA SER A 118 -40.15 -4.49 22.26
C SER A 118 -40.37 -4.18 23.76
N GLN A 119 -40.41 -2.90 24.11
CA GLN A 119 -40.56 -2.39 25.47
C GLN A 119 -42.02 -2.07 25.83
N VAL A 120 -42.90 -1.94 24.84
CA VAL A 120 -44.32 -1.62 25.03
C VAL A 120 -45.16 -2.90 25.08
N PRO A 121 -46.06 -3.07 26.07
CA PRO A 121 -46.95 -4.23 26.11
C PRO A 121 -48.07 -4.11 25.07
N PHE A 122 -48.08 -5.00 24.08
CA PHE A 122 -49.18 -5.19 23.13
C PHE A 122 -49.18 -6.62 22.57
N ALA A 123 -50.29 -7.04 21.94
CA ALA A 123 -50.44 -8.42 21.44
C ALA A 123 -49.35 -8.84 20.45
N GLY A 124 -48.83 -7.90 19.64
CA GLY A 124 -47.75 -8.15 18.69
C GLY A 124 -46.33 -8.01 19.24
N ALA A 125 -46.12 -7.85 20.55
CA ALA A 125 -44.80 -7.58 21.11
C ALA A 125 -43.76 -8.69 20.84
N GLY A 126 -44.17 -9.95 20.77
CA GLY A 126 -43.30 -11.06 20.35
C GLY A 126 -42.81 -10.90 18.90
N ARG A 127 -43.69 -10.49 17.98
CA ARG A 127 -43.33 -10.22 16.58
C ARG A 127 -42.40 -9.01 16.44
N ALA A 128 -42.55 -8.00 17.30
CA ALA A 128 -41.62 -6.86 17.35
C ALA A 128 -40.23 -7.27 17.83
N LEU A 129 -40.14 -8.11 18.87
CA LEU A 129 -38.86 -8.69 19.33
C LEU A 129 -38.18 -9.50 18.23
N HIS A 130 -38.93 -10.38 17.55
CA HIS A 130 -38.42 -11.15 16.41
C HIS A 130 -37.91 -10.24 15.27
N LEU A 131 -38.66 -9.20 14.92
CA LEU A 131 -38.21 -8.23 13.92
C LEU A 131 -36.91 -7.52 14.35
N TYR A 132 -36.81 -7.11 15.62
CA TYR A 132 -35.62 -6.46 16.16
C TYR A 132 -34.39 -7.37 16.08
N ALA A 133 -34.50 -8.62 16.51
CA ALA A 133 -33.42 -9.60 16.41
C ALA A 133 -32.99 -9.88 14.96
N ARG A 134 -33.95 -9.95 14.02
CA ARG A 134 -33.63 -10.06 12.58
C ARG A 134 -32.85 -8.87 12.04
N ILE A 135 -33.12 -7.66 12.53
CA ILE A 135 -32.39 -6.46 12.12
C ILE A 135 -30.95 -6.50 12.66
N LEU A 136 -30.78 -6.84 13.94
CA LEU A 136 -29.45 -7.00 14.56
C LEU A 136 -28.61 -8.09 13.86
N ALA A 137 -29.26 -9.14 13.36
CA ALA A 137 -28.59 -10.20 12.62
C ALA A 137 -28.22 -9.85 11.16
N ASP A 138 -28.81 -8.78 10.59
CA ASP A 138 -28.50 -8.26 9.25
C ASP A 138 -27.34 -7.23 9.28
N ASP A 139 -26.83 -6.89 10.47
CA ASP A 139 -25.71 -5.96 10.69
C ASP A 139 -24.33 -6.63 10.44
N ASP A 140 -23.38 -5.88 9.87
CA ASP A 140 -21.98 -6.31 9.69
C ASP A 140 -21.32 -6.72 11.02
N ASN A 141 -21.81 -6.20 12.15
CA ASN A 141 -21.37 -6.49 13.51
C ASN A 141 -22.30 -7.45 14.28
N ALA A 142 -23.15 -8.22 13.61
CA ALA A 142 -24.12 -9.12 14.25
C ALA A 142 -23.51 -10.06 15.32
N SER A 143 -22.25 -10.47 15.16
CA SER A 143 -21.54 -11.30 16.14
C SER A 143 -21.33 -10.62 17.51
N LEU A 144 -21.20 -9.29 17.54
CA LEU A 144 -21.12 -8.51 18.79
C LEU A 144 -22.45 -8.49 19.55
N HIS A 145 -23.56 -8.71 18.84
CA HIS A 145 -24.92 -8.74 19.38
C HIS A 145 -25.45 -10.16 19.58
N ALA A 146 -24.60 -11.19 19.47
CA ALA A 146 -25.02 -12.59 19.52
C ALA A 146 -25.85 -12.93 20.78
N ASP A 147 -25.41 -12.50 21.96
CA ASP A 147 -26.11 -12.74 23.22
C ASP A 147 -27.45 -11.98 23.29
N ASP A 148 -27.49 -10.76 22.76
CA ASP A 148 -28.71 -9.95 22.69
C ASP A 148 -29.74 -10.58 21.75
N ILE A 149 -29.31 -11.04 20.58
CA ILE A 149 -30.16 -11.73 19.58
C ILE A 149 -30.77 -12.99 20.21
N VAL A 150 -29.96 -13.84 20.84
CA VAL A 150 -30.45 -15.07 21.49
C VAL A 150 -31.45 -14.74 22.60
N ARG A 151 -31.16 -13.73 23.43
CA ARG A 151 -32.05 -13.31 24.52
C ARG A 151 -33.38 -12.81 24.00
N VAL A 152 -33.36 -11.92 22.99
CA VAL A 152 -34.55 -11.30 22.39
C VAL A 152 -35.42 -12.36 21.70
N GLU A 153 -34.83 -13.27 20.92
CA GLU A 153 -35.58 -14.34 20.25
C GLU A 153 -36.17 -15.34 21.24
N THR A 154 -35.43 -15.70 22.31
CA THR A 154 -35.97 -16.59 23.36
C THR A 154 -37.19 -15.98 24.04
N GLU A 155 -37.19 -14.66 24.24
CA GLU A 155 -38.35 -13.95 24.78
C GLU A 155 -39.51 -13.87 23.77
N ALA A 156 -39.23 -13.70 22.48
CA ALA A 156 -40.25 -13.75 21.43
C ALA A 156 -40.97 -15.11 21.38
N ILE A 157 -40.22 -16.21 21.53
CA ILE A 157 -40.76 -17.58 21.61
C ILE A 157 -41.70 -17.73 22.82
N LYS A 158 -41.29 -17.25 23.99
CA LYS A 158 -42.13 -17.29 25.21
C LYS A 158 -43.45 -16.54 25.03
N ARG A 159 -43.45 -15.50 24.18
CA ARG A 159 -44.65 -14.71 23.82
C ARG A 159 -45.46 -15.33 22.66
N GLY A 160 -45.14 -16.56 22.24
CA GLY A 160 -45.90 -17.31 21.25
C GLY A 160 -45.57 -16.99 19.79
N THR A 161 -44.43 -16.34 19.52
CA THR A 161 -43.98 -16.11 18.13
C THR A 161 -43.22 -17.35 17.65
N ILE A 162 -43.80 -18.12 16.74
CA ILE A 162 -43.25 -19.41 16.28
C ILE A 162 -42.04 -19.22 15.35
N GLU A 163 -42.04 -18.15 14.55
CA GLU A 163 -41.00 -17.82 13.57
C GLU A 163 -39.65 -17.52 14.24
N ALA A 164 -39.69 -17.02 15.48
CA ALA A 164 -38.54 -16.81 16.34
C ALA A 164 -37.77 -18.11 16.61
N GLY A 165 -38.50 -19.21 16.82
CA GLY A 165 -37.92 -20.54 17.01
C GLY A 165 -37.21 -21.03 15.75
N THR A 166 -37.82 -20.84 14.59
CA THR A 166 -37.22 -21.17 13.29
C THR A 166 -35.94 -20.38 13.04
N PHE A 167 -35.97 -19.08 13.32
CA PHE A 167 -34.82 -18.20 13.14
C PHE A 167 -33.65 -18.56 14.06
N LEU A 168 -33.92 -18.74 15.36
CA LEU A 168 -32.88 -19.13 16.32
C LEU A 168 -32.30 -20.52 16.00
N GLY A 169 -33.15 -21.45 15.56
CA GLY A 169 -32.74 -22.76 15.08
C GLY A 169 -31.80 -22.69 13.87
N ARG A 170 -32.06 -21.80 12.90
CA ARG A 170 -31.16 -21.52 11.78
C ARG A 170 -29.81 -20.95 12.25
N LEU A 171 -29.82 -19.99 13.16
CA LEU A 171 -28.58 -19.37 13.66
C LEU A 171 -27.63 -20.41 14.28
N TYR A 172 -28.15 -21.31 15.12
CA TYR A 172 -27.37 -22.41 15.70
C TYR A 172 -26.94 -23.47 14.67
N ARG A 173 -27.64 -23.62 13.54
CA ARG A 173 -27.23 -24.50 12.43
C ARG A 173 -26.07 -23.91 11.65
N GLU A 174 -26.14 -22.62 11.34
CA GLU A 174 -25.17 -21.94 10.47
C GLU A 174 -23.86 -21.60 11.17
N GLY A 175 -23.89 -21.34 12.48
CA GLY A 175 -22.67 -21.08 13.25
C GLY A 175 -22.01 -19.71 12.97
N ARG A 176 -22.66 -18.83 12.20
CA ARG A 176 -22.09 -17.53 11.78
C ARG A 176 -22.14 -16.44 12.85
N ILE A 177 -23.23 -16.37 13.59
CA ILE A 177 -23.48 -15.34 14.62
C ILE A 177 -23.29 -15.92 16.02
N VAL A 178 -23.85 -17.12 16.24
CA VAL A 178 -23.68 -17.90 17.47
C VAL A 178 -22.87 -19.15 17.16
N PRO A 179 -22.09 -19.71 18.11
CA PRO A 179 -21.39 -20.97 17.89
C PRO A 179 -22.36 -22.08 17.45
N ALA A 180 -21.95 -22.85 16.43
CA ALA A 180 -22.79 -23.91 15.89
C ALA A 180 -23.14 -24.95 16.98
N ASP A 181 -24.43 -25.22 17.15
CA ASP A 181 -24.95 -26.22 18.10
C ASP A 181 -26.11 -26.99 17.43
N PRO A 182 -25.79 -28.12 16.78
CA PRO A 182 -26.79 -28.92 16.06
C PRO A 182 -27.93 -29.43 16.94
N LYS A 183 -27.68 -29.65 18.24
CA LYS A 183 -28.71 -30.13 19.19
C LYS A 183 -29.67 -29.01 19.58
N LYS A 184 -29.16 -27.81 19.87
CA LYS A 184 -30.02 -26.64 20.10
C LYS A 184 -30.81 -26.29 18.85
N SER A 185 -30.16 -26.33 17.68
CA SER A 185 -30.83 -26.14 16.39
C SER A 185 -32.01 -27.11 16.23
N GLN A 186 -31.77 -28.42 16.41
CA GLN A 186 -32.83 -29.44 16.37
C GLN A 186 -33.97 -29.13 17.35
N THR A 187 -33.65 -28.75 18.58
CA THR A 187 -34.65 -28.48 19.62
C THR A 187 -35.59 -27.35 19.23
N TYR A 188 -35.04 -26.20 18.81
CA TYR A 188 -35.84 -25.04 18.41
C TYR A 188 -36.63 -25.30 17.12
N LEU A 189 -36.00 -25.92 16.12
CA LEU A 189 -36.64 -26.22 14.84
C LEU A 189 -37.76 -27.25 14.98
N THR A 190 -37.57 -28.33 15.76
CA THR A 190 -38.62 -29.32 16.02
C THR A 190 -39.80 -28.69 16.76
N ALA A 191 -39.55 -27.83 17.75
CA ALA A 191 -40.61 -27.11 18.44
C ALA A 191 -41.41 -26.22 17.48
N ALA A 192 -40.75 -25.44 16.61
CA ALA A 192 -41.41 -24.59 15.64
C ALA A 192 -42.17 -25.39 14.55
N ALA A 193 -41.59 -26.50 14.07
CA ALA A 193 -42.24 -27.39 13.11
C ALA A 193 -43.50 -28.06 13.69
N ASN A 194 -43.44 -28.49 14.95
CA ASN A 194 -44.60 -29.04 15.67
C ASN A 194 -45.67 -27.99 15.95
N ALA A 195 -45.27 -26.72 16.12
CA ALA A 195 -46.19 -25.58 16.21
C ALA A 195 -46.76 -25.17 14.83
N GLY A 196 -46.34 -25.81 13.74
CA GLY A 196 -46.91 -25.66 12.41
C GLY A 196 -46.14 -24.77 11.44
N ASP A 197 -44.95 -24.29 11.78
CA ASP A 197 -44.15 -23.45 10.86
C ASP A 197 -43.55 -24.30 9.71
N PRO A 198 -43.96 -24.07 8.45
CA PRO A 198 -43.40 -24.81 7.30
C PRO A 198 -41.93 -24.49 7.03
N ASN A 199 -41.45 -23.29 7.39
CA ASN A 199 -40.04 -22.93 7.22
C ASN A 199 -39.13 -23.73 8.17
N ALA A 200 -39.64 -24.08 9.36
CA ALA A 200 -38.93 -24.94 10.30
C ALA A 200 -38.71 -26.35 9.72
N GLU A 201 -39.67 -26.88 8.95
CA GLU A 201 -39.53 -28.19 8.31
C GLU A 201 -38.43 -28.18 7.24
N VAL A 202 -38.28 -27.09 6.47
CA VAL A 202 -37.17 -26.92 5.52
C VAL A 202 -35.82 -26.83 6.26
N GLU A 203 -35.73 -26.06 7.34
CA GLU A 203 -34.50 -25.97 8.14
C GLU A 203 -34.14 -27.30 8.83
N LEU A 204 -35.12 -28.09 9.28
CA LEU A 204 -34.89 -29.45 9.79
C LEU A 204 -34.34 -30.36 8.69
N ALA A 205 -34.90 -30.27 7.48
CA ALA A 205 -34.41 -31.04 6.34
C ALA A 205 -32.92 -30.72 6.04
N ARG A 206 -32.53 -29.43 6.07
CA ARG A 206 -31.13 -28.98 5.94
C ARG A 206 -30.25 -29.51 7.07
N LEU A 207 -30.71 -29.40 8.32
CA LEU A 207 -29.98 -29.85 9.49
C LEU A 207 -29.66 -31.35 9.42
N TYR A 208 -30.65 -32.17 9.10
CA TYR A 208 -30.52 -33.63 9.01
C TYR A 208 -29.74 -34.09 7.79
N TYR A 209 -29.79 -33.36 6.66
CA TYR A 209 -28.97 -33.67 5.50
C TYR A 209 -27.47 -33.56 5.82
N ARG A 210 -27.07 -32.46 6.46
CA ARG A 210 -25.67 -32.18 6.84
C ARG A 210 -25.20 -32.99 8.03
N ASN A 211 -26.09 -33.32 8.96
CA ASN A 211 -25.78 -34.00 10.21
C ASN A 211 -26.60 -35.29 10.37
N GLN A 212 -26.30 -36.31 9.57
CA GLN A 212 -27.01 -37.60 9.62
C GLN A 212 -26.96 -38.28 10.99
N GLN A 213 -25.95 -37.97 11.82
CA GLN A 213 -25.78 -38.54 13.16
C GLN A 213 -26.83 -38.08 14.19
N ILE A 214 -27.42 -36.90 14.00
CA ILE A 214 -28.47 -36.37 14.90
C ILE A 214 -29.89 -36.60 14.33
N ALA A 215 -29.97 -37.15 13.12
CA ALA A 215 -31.23 -37.44 12.45
C ALA A 215 -31.93 -38.63 13.12
N GLU A 216 -33.25 -38.53 13.26
CA GLU A 216 -34.09 -39.59 13.85
C GLU A 216 -34.12 -40.86 12.98
N SER A 217 -33.85 -40.71 11.68
CA SER A 217 -33.72 -41.81 10.72
C SER A 217 -32.88 -41.37 9.50
N ALA A 218 -32.40 -42.33 8.72
CA ALA A 218 -31.63 -42.07 7.50
C ALA A 218 -32.42 -41.25 6.46
N ASP A 219 -33.74 -41.36 6.44
CA ASP A 219 -34.63 -40.64 5.52
C ASP A 219 -35.25 -39.37 6.12
N ALA A 220 -34.87 -38.98 7.35
CA ALA A 220 -35.50 -37.86 8.05
C ALA A 220 -35.46 -36.56 7.22
N SER A 221 -34.32 -36.25 6.59
CA SER A 221 -34.19 -35.06 5.75
C SER A 221 -35.24 -35.03 4.61
N ARG A 222 -35.37 -36.14 3.87
CA ARG A 222 -36.37 -36.27 2.79
C ARG A 222 -37.80 -36.22 3.31
N LEU A 223 -38.06 -36.83 4.47
CA LEU A 223 -39.39 -36.81 5.09
C LEU A 223 -39.84 -35.38 5.41
N TYR A 224 -39.00 -34.60 6.08
CA TYR A 224 -39.32 -33.20 6.42
C TYR A 224 -39.42 -32.32 5.17
N LEU A 225 -38.59 -32.56 4.16
CA LEU A 225 -38.67 -31.85 2.89
C LEU A 225 -39.98 -32.12 2.16
N ASN A 226 -40.42 -33.39 2.08
CA ASN A 226 -41.70 -33.76 1.47
C ASN A 226 -42.89 -33.15 2.23
N ARG A 227 -42.83 -33.10 3.57
CA ARG A 227 -43.85 -32.43 4.39
C ARG A 227 -43.92 -30.94 4.08
N ALA A 228 -42.78 -30.27 4.00
CA ALA A 228 -42.70 -28.86 3.66
C ALA A 228 -43.31 -28.59 2.26
N VAL A 229 -42.92 -29.38 1.25
CA VAL A 229 -43.46 -29.27 -0.11
C VAL A 229 -44.96 -29.55 -0.17
N SER A 230 -45.47 -30.52 0.61
CA SER A 230 -46.91 -30.80 0.71
C SER A 230 -47.69 -29.60 1.27
N LYS A 231 -47.25 -29.04 2.40
CA LYS A 231 -47.87 -27.85 3.00
C LYS A 231 -47.81 -26.62 2.09
N MET A 232 -46.69 -26.45 1.39
CA MET A 232 -46.53 -25.42 0.37
C MET A 232 -47.52 -25.61 -0.79
N SER A 233 -47.69 -26.85 -1.26
CA SER A 233 -48.65 -27.18 -2.32
C SER A 233 -50.10 -26.96 -1.88
N GLU A 234 -50.44 -27.26 -0.63
CA GLU A 234 -51.76 -26.96 -0.04
C GLU A 234 -52.03 -25.45 -0.01
N ARG A 235 -51.06 -24.64 0.43
CA ARG A 235 -51.16 -23.16 0.40
C ARG A 235 -51.37 -22.63 -1.01
N LEU A 236 -50.64 -23.16 -1.98
CA LEU A 236 -50.84 -22.82 -3.39
C LEU A 236 -52.25 -23.15 -3.86
N GLY A 237 -52.80 -24.30 -3.43
CA GLY A 237 -54.20 -24.68 -3.69
C GLY A 237 -55.24 -23.74 -3.08
N THR A 238 -54.89 -23.03 -1.99
CA THR A 238 -55.72 -21.96 -1.40
C THR A 238 -55.52 -20.58 -2.05
N GLY A 239 -54.69 -20.48 -3.09
CA GLY A 239 -54.45 -19.26 -3.86
C GLY A 239 -53.18 -18.47 -3.47
N ASP A 240 -52.33 -18.99 -2.57
CA ASP A 240 -51.08 -18.36 -2.17
C ASP A 240 -49.93 -18.68 -3.14
N CYS A 241 -49.71 -17.80 -4.11
CA CYS A 241 -48.69 -17.99 -5.14
C CYS A 241 -47.29 -17.49 -4.76
N SER A 242 -47.09 -16.95 -3.55
CA SER A 242 -45.75 -16.64 -3.04
C SER A 242 -44.88 -17.89 -2.89
N VAL A 243 -45.53 -19.06 -2.80
CA VAL A 243 -44.93 -20.40 -2.71
C VAL A 243 -44.07 -20.75 -3.93
N LEU A 244 -44.39 -20.24 -5.12
CA LEU A 244 -43.67 -20.56 -6.36
C LEU A 244 -42.19 -20.19 -6.27
N THR A 245 -41.88 -19.05 -5.66
CA THR A 245 -40.50 -18.64 -5.40
C THR A 245 -39.82 -19.56 -4.38
N GLY A 246 -40.56 -20.06 -3.39
CA GLY A 246 -40.05 -21.03 -2.41
C GLY A 246 -39.70 -22.38 -3.03
N PHE A 247 -40.46 -22.85 -4.03
CA PHE A 247 -40.08 -24.04 -4.80
C PHE A 247 -38.76 -23.85 -5.54
N ALA A 248 -38.56 -22.67 -6.14
CA ALA A 248 -37.28 -22.34 -6.77
C ALA A 248 -36.12 -22.31 -5.76
N ASP A 249 -36.34 -21.76 -4.56
CA ASP A 249 -35.32 -21.69 -3.51
C ASP A 249 -34.90 -23.09 -3.02
N ILE A 250 -35.84 -24.03 -2.89
CA ILE A 250 -35.57 -25.43 -2.50
C ILE A 250 -34.72 -26.16 -3.54
N LEU A 251 -35.03 -25.99 -4.83
CA LEU A 251 -34.39 -26.75 -5.92
C LEU A 251 -32.89 -26.47 -6.08
N VAL A 252 -32.41 -25.33 -5.59
CA VAL A 252 -30.99 -24.94 -5.70
C VAL A 252 -30.30 -24.88 -4.34
N ASP A 253 -30.87 -25.51 -3.33
CA ASP A 253 -30.38 -25.45 -1.97
C ASP A 253 -29.25 -26.47 -1.74
N PRO A 254 -27.99 -26.02 -1.62
CA PRO A 254 -26.87 -26.93 -1.42
C PRO A 254 -26.91 -27.62 -0.05
N ASP A 255 -27.59 -27.04 0.95
CA ASP A 255 -27.77 -27.65 2.27
C ASP A 255 -28.82 -28.79 2.23
N LEU A 256 -29.52 -28.97 1.11
CA LEU A 256 -30.38 -30.11 0.81
C LEU A 256 -29.77 -31.08 -0.22
N GLY A 257 -28.57 -30.78 -0.73
CA GLY A 257 -27.94 -31.55 -1.81
C GLY A 257 -28.62 -31.38 -3.17
N LEU A 258 -29.30 -30.25 -3.38
CA LEU A 258 -30.02 -29.93 -4.61
C LEU A 258 -29.33 -28.79 -5.34
N ASP A 259 -29.26 -28.88 -6.68
CA ASP A 259 -28.65 -27.87 -7.55
C ASP A 259 -29.35 -27.80 -8.92
N ASP A 260 -30.68 -27.89 -8.92
CA ASP A 260 -31.48 -27.78 -10.14
C ASP A 260 -31.73 -26.31 -10.51
N GLN A 261 -30.69 -25.70 -11.10
CA GLN A 261 -30.71 -24.31 -11.56
C GLN A 261 -31.77 -24.06 -12.64
N GLN A 262 -32.01 -25.05 -13.51
CA GLN A 262 -32.97 -24.92 -14.60
C GLN A 262 -34.41 -24.99 -14.10
N GLY A 263 -34.72 -25.96 -13.24
CA GLY A 263 -36.03 -26.07 -12.61
C GLY A 263 -36.35 -24.84 -11.75
N ALA A 264 -35.40 -24.34 -10.97
CA ALA A 264 -35.59 -23.11 -10.20
C ALA A 264 -35.86 -21.89 -11.10
N ALA A 265 -35.17 -21.76 -12.23
CA ALA A 265 -35.45 -20.68 -13.18
C ALA A 265 -36.87 -20.79 -13.78
N GLN A 266 -37.36 -21.99 -14.06
CA GLN A 266 -38.74 -22.21 -14.55
C GLN A 266 -39.79 -21.80 -13.51
N TRP A 267 -39.61 -22.17 -12.24
CA TRP A 267 -40.49 -21.76 -11.15
C TRP A 267 -40.47 -20.24 -10.91
N LEU A 268 -39.28 -19.61 -10.98
CA LEU A 268 -39.17 -18.15 -10.92
C LEU A 268 -39.88 -17.49 -12.11
N GLN A 269 -39.75 -18.03 -13.33
CA GLN A 269 -40.46 -17.51 -14.50
C GLN A 269 -41.98 -17.62 -14.34
N ALA A 270 -42.49 -18.70 -13.76
CA ALA A 270 -43.91 -18.84 -13.44
C ALA A 270 -44.37 -17.73 -12.47
N ALA A 271 -43.59 -17.46 -11.42
CA ALA A 271 -43.86 -16.37 -10.48
C ALA A 271 -43.75 -14.98 -11.13
N VAL A 272 -42.78 -14.76 -12.04
CA VAL A 272 -42.63 -13.51 -12.80
C VAL A 272 -43.85 -13.22 -13.67
N LYS A 273 -44.45 -14.22 -14.30
CA LYS A 273 -45.69 -14.07 -15.09
C LYS A 273 -46.86 -13.53 -14.26
N LEU A 274 -46.87 -13.82 -12.95
CA LEU A 274 -47.87 -13.34 -12.01
C LEU A 274 -47.56 -11.94 -11.44
N GLY A 275 -46.44 -11.32 -11.85
CA GLY A 275 -46.03 -10.01 -11.34
C GLY A 275 -45.25 -10.05 -10.02
N ASP A 276 -44.72 -11.21 -9.61
CA ASP A 276 -43.94 -11.32 -8.38
C ASP A 276 -42.59 -10.57 -8.49
N VAL A 277 -42.47 -9.49 -7.72
CA VAL A 277 -41.28 -8.62 -7.66
C VAL A 277 -40.05 -9.35 -7.09
N ARG A 278 -40.24 -10.22 -6.09
CA ARG A 278 -39.15 -11.03 -5.51
C ARG A 278 -38.62 -12.00 -6.56
N ALA A 279 -39.51 -12.62 -7.34
CA ALA A 279 -39.12 -13.51 -8.42
C ALA A 279 -38.35 -12.76 -9.53
N MET A 280 -38.83 -11.58 -9.95
CA MET A 280 -38.14 -10.72 -10.93
C MET A 280 -36.72 -10.35 -10.47
N SER A 281 -36.58 -9.90 -9.22
CA SER A 281 -35.28 -9.52 -8.65
C SER A 281 -34.33 -10.71 -8.51
N THR A 282 -34.85 -11.86 -8.07
CA THR A 282 -34.07 -13.08 -7.85
C THR A 282 -33.60 -13.68 -9.18
N LEU A 283 -34.48 -13.73 -10.19
CA LEU A 283 -34.14 -14.18 -11.53
C LEU A 283 -33.15 -13.23 -12.22
N ALA A 284 -33.32 -11.91 -12.06
CA ALA A 284 -32.36 -10.93 -12.57
C ALA A 284 -30.96 -11.12 -11.97
N ARG A 285 -30.84 -11.34 -10.65
CA ARG A 285 -29.55 -11.63 -10.01
C ARG A 285 -28.89 -12.89 -10.56
N ARG A 286 -29.67 -13.94 -10.82
CA ARG A 286 -29.16 -15.18 -11.42
C ARG A 286 -28.58 -14.93 -12.81
N TYR A 287 -29.29 -14.17 -13.65
CA TYR A 287 -28.77 -13.80 -14.97
C TYR A 287 -27.49 -12.93 -14.91
N LEU A 288 -27.30 -12.14 -13.83
CA LEU A 288 -26.08 -11.35 -13.65
C LEU A 288 -24.88 -12.14 -13.11
N GLN A 289 -25.08 -13.36 -12.60
CA GLN A 289 -23.98 -14.24 -12.18
C GLN A 289 -23.20 -14.78 -13.39
N ASP A 290 -23.85 -14.83 -14.56
CA ASP A 290 -23.23 -15.26 -15.80
C ASP A 290 -22.67 -14.06 -16.58
N SER A 291 -21.52 -14.23 -17.24
CA SER A 291 -20.84 -13.11 -17.92
C SER A 291 -21.45 -12.76 -19.29
N ASP A 292 -22.51 -13.46 -19.69
CA ASP A 292 -23.16 -13.32 -20.98
C ASP A 292 -23.92 -11.99 -21.14
N ALA A 293 -23.73 -11.35 -22.29
CA ALA A 293 -24.37 -10.09 -22.64
C ALA A 293 -25.88 -10.26 -22.83
N ALA A 294 -26.36 -11.41 -23.31
CA ALA A 294 -27.79 -11.65 -23.49
C ALA A 294 -28.49 -11.81 -22.13
N ASN A 295 -27.90 -12.57 -21.20
CA ASN A 295 -28.38 -12.68 -19.83
C ASN A 295 -28.42 -11.31 -19.12
N ARG A 296 -27.41 -10.46 -19.33
CA ARG A 296 -27.41 -9.10 -18.77
C ARG A 296 -28.58 -8.26 -19.28
N GLN A 297 -28.93 -8.35 -20.57
CA GLN A 297 -30.09 -7.65 -21.13
C GLN A 297 -31.41 -8.18 -20.56
N GLN A 298 -31.53 -9.51 -20.39
CA GLN A 298 -32.70 -10.11 -19.75
C GLN A 298 -32.85 -9.67 -18.29
N ALA A 299 -31.74 -9.61 -17.54
CA ALA A 299 -31.73 -9.07 -16.17
C ALA A 299 -32.21 -7.62 -16.14
N MET A 300 -31.71 -6.76 -17.03
CA MET A 300 -32.14 -5.35 -17.12
C MET A 300 -33.64 -5.25 -17.46
N ALA A 301 -34.18 -6.11 -18.32
CA ALA A 301 -35.60 -6.14 -18.63
C ALA A 301 -36.46 -6.49 -17.40
N LEU A 302 -36.08 -7.52 -16.64
CA LEU A 302 -36.75 -7.89 -15.40
C LEU A 302 -36.65 -6.79 -14.34
N LEU A 303 -35.50 -6.14 -14.20
CA LEU A 303 -35.32 -5.03 -13.27
C LEU A 303 -36.15 -3.81 -13.68
N ARG A 304 -36.31 -3.53 -14.98
CA ARG A 304 -37.23 -2.49 -15.48
C ARG A 304 -38.67 -2.80 -15.11
N GLN A 305 -39.11 -4.05 -15.28
CA GLN A 305 -40.45 -4.47 -14.90
C GLN A 305 -40.68 -4.31 -13.38
N ALA A 306 -39.75 -4.80 -12.55
CA ALA A 306 -39.82 -4.63 -11.10
C ALA A 306 -39.78 -3.15 -10.66
N SER A 307 -38.95 -2.33 -11.33
CA SER A 307 -38.88 -0.88 -11.08
C SER A 307 -40.19 -0.17 -11.42
N ALA A 308 -40.85 -0.57 -12.53
CA ALA A 308 -42.15 -0.05 -12.94
C ALA A 308 -43.26 -0.43 -11.95
N LEU A 309 -43.16 -1.60 -11.31
CA LEU A 309 -44.04 -2.04 -10.21
C LEU A 309 -43.74 -1.32 -8.88
N GLY A 310 -42.71 -0.47 -8.83
CA GLY A 310 -42.43 0.39 -7.68
C GLY A 310 -41.22 -0.03 -6.84
N HIS A 311 -40.60 -1.18 -7.12
CA HIS A 311 -39.53 -1.77 -6.31
C HIS A 311 -38.24 -0.93 -6.30
N SER A 312 -37.94 -0.30 -5.16
CA SER A 312 -36.82 0.64 -4.99
C SER A 312 -35.45 -0.03 -5.21
N ALA A 313 -35.22 -1.22 -4.66
CA ALA A 313 -33.93 -1.91 -4.80
C ALA A 313 -33.63 -2.32 -6.25
N SER A 314 -34.63 -2.79 -7.00
CA SER A 314 -34.46 -3.07 -8.44
C SER A 314 -34.19 -1.80 -9.23
N ARG A 315 -34.81 -0.67 -8.86
CA ARG A 315 -34.58 0.62 -9.50
C ARG A 315 -33.13 1.10 -9.33
N LEU A 316 -32.58 1.01 -8.12
CA LEU A 316 -31.18 1.35 -7.85
C LEU A 316 -30.22 0.38 -8.56
N THR A 317 -30.49 -0.92 -8.53
CA THR A 317 -29.68 -1.94 -9.23
C THR A 317 -29.67 -1.70 -10.74
N LEU A 318 -30.82 -1.36 -11.32
CA LEU A 318 -30.92 -1.01 -12.73
C LEU A 318 -30.12 0.25 -13.06
N ALA A 319 -30.21 1.30 -12.23
CA ALA A 319 -29.43 2.51 -12.42
C ALA A 319 -27.91 2.24 -12.36
N ASP A 320 -27.46 1.38 -11.45
CA ASP A 320 -26.05 0.97 -11.34
C ASP A 320 -25.57 0.21 -12.58
N LEU A 321 -26.36 -0.75 -13.06
CA LEU A 321 -26.08 -1.49 -14.29
C LEU A 321 -26.03 -0.58 -15.53
N LEU A 322 -26.95 0.39 -15.64
CA LEU A 322 -26.94 1.37 -16.72
C LEU A 322 -25.68 2.22 -16.71
N LEU A 323 -25.23 2.69 -15.54
CA LEU A 323 -24.02 3.51 -15.41
C LEU A 323 -22.74 2.69 -15.63
N SER A 324 -22.68 1.45 -15.15
CA SER A 324 -21.53 0.56 -15.36
C SER A 324 -21.38 0.07 -16.81
N THR A 325 -22.48 -0.02 -17.57
CA THR A 325 -22.44 -0.43 -18.98
C THR A 325 -22.13 0.73 -19.92
N SER A 326 -22.73 1.89 -19.69
CA SER A 326 -22.45 3.12 -20.43
C SER A 326 -22.74 4.32 -19.54
N ALA A 327 -21.67 4.92 -19.01
CA ALA A 327 -21.77 6.08 -18.11
C ALA A 327 -22.20 7.39 -18.82
N GLU A 328 -22.41 7.34 -20.13
CA GLU A 328 -22.81 8.47 -20.98
C GLU A 328 -24.02 8.12 -21.86
N GLY A 329 -24.56 9.14 -22.54
CA GLY A 329 -25.64 8.99 -23.50
C GLY A 329 -27.00 8.61 -22.88
N SER A 330 -27.75 7.73 -23.56
CA SER A 330 -29.11 7.35 -23.17
C SER A 330 -29.15 6.57 -21.85
N SER A 331 -28.18 5.69 -21.59
CA SER A 331 -28.10 4.90 -20.36
C SER A 331 -27.96 5.80 -19.12
N LYS A 332 -27.09 6.82 -19.18
CA LYS A 332 -26.98 7.84 -18.13
C LYS A 332 -28.31 8.55 -17.89
N ASN A 333 -28.99 8.98 -18.95
CA ASN A 333 -30.25 9.72 -18.82
C ASN A 333 -31.34 8.86 -18.17
N GLU A 334 -31.43 7.58 -18.55
CA GLU A 334 -32.33 6.62 -17.92
C GLU A 334 -31.96 6.42 -16.44
N ALA A 335 -30.69 6.15 -16.12
CA ALA A 335 -30.22 5.98 -14.75
C ALA A 335 -30.52 7.21 -13.88
N PHE A 336 -30.23 8.42 -14.37
CA PHE A 336 -30.47 9.66 -13.62
C PHE A 336 -31.96 9.94 -13.41
N LYS A 337 -32.84 9.53 -14.34
CA LYS A 337 -34.28 9.58 -14.16
C LYS A 337 -34.74 8.63 -13.05
N LEU A 338 -34.22 7.40 -13.02
CA LEU A 338 -34.50 6.43 -11.97
C LEU A 338 -34.00 6.92 -10.60
N LEU A 339 -32.79 7.49 -10.54
CA LEU A 339 -32.23 8.09 -9.32
C LEU A 339 -33.00 9.35 -8.90
N ALA A 340 -33.56 10.13 -9.82
CA ALA A 340 -34.41 11.26 -9.48
C ALA A 340 -35.70 10.81 -8.78
N GLN A 341 -36.33 9.74 -9.27
CA GLN A 341 -37.51 9.15 -8.63
C GLN A 341 -37.22 8.67 -7.20
N GLU A 342 -36.04 8.09 -6.96
CA GLU A 342 -35.62 7.68 -5.62
C GLU A 342 -35.27 8.89 -4.73
N ALA A 343 -34.64 9.92 -5.30
CA ALA A 343 -34.32 11.15 -4.58
C ALA A 343 -35.59 11.89 -4.12
N GLU A 344 -36.64 11.95 -4.96
CA GLU A 344 -37.94 12.52 -4.60
C GLU A 344 -38.63 11.76 -3.46
N ARG A 345 -38.35 10.46 -3.33
CA ARG A 345 -38.82 9.62 -2.23
C ARG A 345 -38.00 9.76 -0.95
N GLY A 346 -36.93 10.56 -0.97
CA GLY A 346 -36.04 10.75 0.19
C GLY A 346 -35.01 9.64 0.36
N ASN A 347 -34.63 8.94 -0.71
CA ASN A 347 -33.66 7.85 -0.64
C ASN A 347 -32.21 8.37 -0.70
N PRO A 348 -31.41 8.26 0.38
CA PRO A 348 -30.04 8.76 0.40
C PRO A 348 -29.15 8.02 -0.62
N ARG A 349 -29.40 6.74 -0.90
CA ARG A 349 -28.62 5.98 -1.90
C ARG A 349 -28.67 6.60 -3.29
N ALA A 350 -29.76 7.28 -3.64
CA ALA A 350 -29.85 7.95 -4.92
C ALA A 350 -28.83 9.09 -5.07
N PHE A 351 -28.62 9.83 -3.99
CA PHE A 351 -27.62 10.89 -3.92
C PHE A 351 -26.20 10.31 -3.80
N GLU A 352 -26.03 9.21 -3.06
CA GLU A 352 -24.74 8.49 -2.96
C GLU A 352 -24.28 7.94 -4.32
N MET A 353 -25.19 7.35 -5.11
CA MET A 353 -24.87 6.89 -6.47
C MET A 353 -24.52 8.04 -7.41
N LYS A 354 -25.21 9.19 -7.29
CA LYS A 354 -24.83 10.42 -8.02
C LYS A 354 -23.45 10.91 -7.59
N ALA A 355 -23.13 10.88 -6.30
CA ALA A 355 -21.80 11.23 -5.80
C ALA A 355 -20.73 10.27 -6.35
N ALA A 356 -20.98 8.96 -6.35
CA ALA A 356 -20.08 7.97 -6.91
C ALA A 356 -19.84 8.17 -8.43
N TYR A 357 -20.89 8.57 -9.16
CA TYR A 357 -20.77 8.99 -10.56
C TYR A 357 -19.84 10.19 -10.71
N TYR A 358 -20.08 11.27 -9.96
CA TYR A 358 -19.22 12.45 -10.03
C TYR A 358 -17.81 12.21 -9.50
N ARG A 359 -17.56 11.19 -8.68
CA ARG A 359 -16.20 10.78 -8.29
C ARG A 359 -15.42 10.11 -9.42
N GLY A 360 -16.10 9.61 -10.45
CA GLY A 360 -15.48 8.83 -11.53
C GLY A 360 -15.52 7.32 -11.34
N THR A 361 -16.31 6.81 -10.40
CA THR A 361 -16.40 5.35 -10.11
C THR A 361 -16.85 4.53 -11.33
N TYR A 362 -17.62 5.14 -12.24
CA TYR A 362 -18.08 4.50 -13.48
C TYR A 362 -17.19 4.81 -14.70
N GLY A 363 -15.93 5.22 -14.48
CA GLY A 363 -14.98 5.55 -15.55
C GLY A 363 -15.17 6.94 -16.17
N THR A 364 -15.89 7.84 -15.48
CA THR A 364 -16.08 9.23 -15.89
C THR A 364 -15.04 10.15 -15.27
N GLU A 365 -14.84 11.34 -15.84
CA GLU A 365 -13.99 12.37 -15.23
C GLU A 365 -14.56 12.83 -13.88
N ALA A 366 -13.69 13.00 -12.89
CA ALA A 366 -14.09 13.41 -11.55
C ALA A 366 -14.53 14.88 -11.51
N ASN A 367 -15.67 15.16 -10.86
CA ASN A 367 -16.21 16.48 -10.61
C ASN A 367 -16.51 16.65 -9.10
N PRO A 368 -15.52 17.12 -8.32
CA PRO A 368 -15.64 17.25 -6.87
C PRO A 368 -16.77 18.19 -6.41
N GLY A 369 -17.12 19.21 -7.21
CA GLY A 369 -18.18 20.16 -6.88
C GLY A 369 -19.57 19.52 -6.87
N LEU A 370 -19.89 18.73 -7.90
CA LEU A 370 -21.17 18.02 -7.99
C LEU A 370 -21.22 16.79 -7.06
N GLU A 371 -20.07 16.17 -6.79
CA GLU A 371 -19.93 15.17 -5.74
C GLU A 371 -20.31 15.75 -4.38
N LEU A 372 -19.71 16.90 -4.00
CA LEU A 372 -19.99 17.58 -2.74
C LEU A 372 -21.48 17.90 -2.59
N GLN A 373 -22.09 18.47 -3.64
CA GLN A 373 -23.52 18.82 -3.62
C GLN A 373 -24.40 17.57 -3.42
N SER A 374 -24.03 16.45 -4.02
CA SER A 374 -24.76 15.18 -3.89
C SER A 374 -24.62 14.61 -2.48
N LEU A 375 -23.41 14.59 -1.92
CA LEU A 375 -23.16 14.14 -0.54
C LEU A 375 -23.86 15.02 0.51
N GLN A 376 -23.91 16.34 0.31
CA GLN A 376 -24.66 17.25 1.18
C GLN A 376 -26.15 16.91 1.23
N LYS A 377 -26.75 16.61 0.07
CA LYS A 377 -28.16 16.20 -0.02
C LYS A 377 -28.39 14.85 0.65
N ALA A 378 -27.46 13.90 0.49
CA ALA A 378 -27.50 12.63 1.19
C ALA A 378 -27.41 12.82 2.72
N ALA A 379 -26.49 13.66 3.19
CA ALA A 379 -26.24 13.91 4.61
C ALA A 379 -27.34 14.69 5.34
N ALA A 380 -28.16 15.44 4.59
CA ALA A 380 -29.35 16.11 5.10
C ALA A 380 -30.50 15.15 5.41
N LEU A 381 -30.44 13.90 4.94
CA LEU A 381 -31.47 12.90 5.18
C LEU A 381 -31.22 12.15 6.51
N PRO A 382 -32.28 11.67 7.20
CA PRO A 382 -32.14 11.03 8.51
C PRO A 382 -31.34 9.72 8.49
N ASP A 383 -31.49 8.93 7.42
CA ASP A 383 -30.88 7.61 7.25
C ASP A 383 -29.56 7.65 6.47
N VAL A 384 -28.78 8.73 6.65
CA VAL A 384 -27.48 8.87 5.98
C VAL A 384 -26.52 7.76 6.40
N ASN A 385 -25.85 7.16 5.42
CA ASN A 385 -24.81 6.16 5.63
C ASN A 385 -23.57 6.77 6.31
N LEU A 386 -22.95 6.03 7.23
CA LEU A 386 -21.67 6.38 7.85
C LEU A 386 -20.59 6.78 6.82
N ARG A 387 -20.48 6.02 5.72
CA ARG A 387 -19.49 6.28 4.66
C ARG A 387 -19.72 7.63 3.97
N THR A 388 -20.98 8.05 3.85
CA THR A 388 -21.37 9.33 3.25
C THR A 388 -20.94 10.49 4.13
N LEU A 389 -21.13 10.38 5.44
CA LEU A 389 -20.66 11.39 6.40
C LEU A 389 -19.14 11.46 6.46
N GLU A 390 -18.46 10.31 6.47
CA GLU A 390 -17.00 10.24 6.43
C GLU A 390 -16.44 10.94 5.18
N GLN A 391 -16.96 10.59 3.99
CA GLN A 391 -16.54 11.18 2.72
C GLN A 391 -16.79 12.70 2.69
N LEU A 392 -17.97 13.14 3.12
CA LEU A 392 -18.31 14.55 3.19
C LEU A 392 -17.38 15.33 4.13
N GLY A 393 -17.12 14.78 5.32
CA GLY A 393 -16.21 15.37 6.30
C GLY A 393 -14.78 15.51 5.77
N ILE A 394 -14.27 14.47 5.10
CA ILE A 394 -12.93 14.49 4.49
C ILE A 394 -12.86 15.50 3.34
N MET A 395 -13.91 15.60 2.51
CA MET A 395 -13.95 16.60 1.43
C MET A 395 -13.90 18.03 1.98
N TYR A 396 -14.60 18.30 3.09
CA TYR A 396 -14.52 19.61 3.77
C TYR A 396 -13.13 19.87 4.35
N ALA A 397 -12.52 18.87 4.99
CA ALA A 397 -11.19 18.99 5.60
C ALA A 397 -10.09 19.27 4.56
N ARG A 398 -10.17 18.58 3.40
CA ARG A 398 -9.15 18.71 2.34
C ARG A 398 -9.40 19.87 1.39
N GLY A 399 -10.62 20.42 1.34
CA GLY A 399 -10.98 21.39 0.31
C GLY A 399 -10.98 20.77 -1.10
N SER A 400 -11.30 19.49 -1.26
CA SER A 400 -11.24 18.84 -2.58
C SER A 400 -12.23 19.45 -3.61
N ALA A 401 -13.21 20.22 -3.15
CA ALA A 401 -14.20 20.93 -3.97
C ALA A 401 -14.15 22.47 -3.77
N GLY A 402 -13.03 23.02 -3.27
CA GLY A 402 -12.87 24.46 -3.01
C GLY A 402 -11.85 24.78 -1.92
N ALA A 403 -12.06 25.86 -1.16
CA ALA A 403 -11.26 26.08 0.04
C ALA A 403 -11.67 25.11 1.17
N PRO A 404 -10.74 24.63 2.01
CA PRO A 404 -11.08 23.84 3.19
C PRO A 404 -12.10 24.55 4.10
N ASN A 405 -13.08 23.80 4.59
CA ASN A 405 -14.07 24.29 5.55
C ASN A 405 -13.99 23.47 6.84
N PHE A 406 -13.14 23.91 7.77
CA PHE A 406 -12.82 23.16 8.97
C PHE A 406 -13.98 23.06 9.98
N GLU A 407 -14.89 24.03 10.01
CA GLU A 407 -16.07 23.98 10.88
C GLU A 407 -17.08 22.92 10.44
N LEU A 408 -17.41 22.89 9.14
CA LEU A 408 -18.27 21.84 8.60
C LEU A 408 -17.60 20.46 8.64
N ALA A 409 -16.27 20.42 8.43
CA ALA A 409 -15.50 19.19 8.62
C ALA A 409 -15.62 18.67 10.06
N LYS A 410 -15.38 19.53 11.07
CA LYS A 410 -15.52 19.17 12.49
C LYS A 410 -16.92 18.61 12.78
N GLN A 411 -17.97 19.33 12.42
CA GLN A 411 -19.36 18.91 12.70
C GLN A 411 -19.69 17.55 12.06
N THR A 412 -19.30 17.36 10.80
CA THR A 412 -19.62 16.14 10.05
C THR A 412 -18.79 14.95 10.55
N LEU A 413 -17.49 15.14 10.79
CA LEU A 413 -16.60 14.09 11.24
C LEU A 413 -16.87 13.68 12.69
N VAL A 414 -17.25 14.59 13.59
CA VAL A 414 -17.67 14.23 14.96
C VAL A 414 -18.90 13.35 14.91
N ARG A 415 -19.91 13.73 14.11
CA ARG A 415 -21.10 12.90 13.91
C ARG A 415 -20.75 11.51 13.35
N ALA A 416 -19.83 11.43 12.40
CA ALA A 416 -19.38 10.14 11.85
C ALA A 416 -18.56 9.31 12.86
N ALA A 417 -17.69 9.94 13.65
CA ALA A 417 -16.91 9.28 14.69
C ALA A 417 -17.80 8.74 15.82
N ASP A 418 -18.81 9.50 16.24
CA ASP A 418 -19.79 9.06 17.25
C ASP A 418 -20.66 7.89 16.75
N LEU A 419 -20.83 7.76 15.43
CA LEU A 419 -21.43 6.59 14.78
C LEU A 419 -20.44 5.43 14.55
N GLY A 420 -19.20 5.55 15.03
CA GLY A 420 -18.20 4.48 14.99
C GLY A 420 -17.27 4.48 13.78
N SER A 421 -17.15 5.56 12.99
CA SER A 421 -16.13 5.63 11.91
C SER A 421 -14.73 5.85 12.51
N PRO A 422 -13.82 4.85 12.46
CA PRO A 422 -12.46 5.02 12.96
C PRO A 422 -11.66 5.98 12.07
N ARG A 423 -11.97 6.02 10.76
CA ARG A 423 -11.33 6.94 9.84
C ARG A 423 -11.68 8.38 10.18
N SER A 424 -12.95 8.68 10.48
CA SER A 424 -13.37 10.04 10.86
C SER A 424 -12.74 10.47 12.18
N ALA A 425 -12.64 9.56 13.15
CA ALA A 425 -11.95 9.81 14.41
C ALA A 425 -10.46 10.13 14.18
N PHE A 426 -9.77 9.37 13.33
CA PHE A 426 -8.37 9.64 12.98
C PHE A 426 -8.18 10.98 12.24
N GLU A 427 -9.08 11.33 11.32
CA GLU A 427 -9.02 12.63 10.62
C GLU A 427 -9.28 13.80 11.59
N LEU A 428 -10.15 13.64 12.59
CA LEU A 428 -10.32 14.62 13.66
C LEU A 428 -9.03 14.80 14.49
N TYR A 429 -8.37 13.70 14.84
CA TYR A 429 -7.07 13.75 15.51
C TYR A 429 -6.07 14.54 14.66
N ASN A 430 -5.95 14.26 13.36
CA ASN A 430 -5.02 14.97 12.46
C ASN A 430 -5.31 16.47 12.38
N LEU A 431 -6.58 16.88 12.30
CA LEU A 431 -6.97 18.29 12.22
C LEU A 431 -6.76 19.05 13.54
N ALA A 432 -6.88 18.36 14.67
CA ALA A 432 -6.83 18.94 16.01
C ALA A 432 -5.46 18.81 16.69
N SER A 433 -4.52 18.10 16.06
CA SER A 433 -3.16 17.87 16.58
C SER A 433 -2.12 18.67 15.79
N GLY A 434 -0.94 18.87 16.39
CA GLY A 434 0.17 19.65 15.83
C GLY A 434 0.32 21.05 16.44
N GLU A 435 1.37 21.77 16.03
CA GLU A 435 1.71 23.09 16.58
C GLU A 435 0.66 24.18 16.26
N LYS A 436 0.02 24.07 15.10
CA LYS A 436 -1.06 24.95 14.64
C LYS A 436 -2.26 24.11 14.22
N PRO A 437 -3.08 23.64 15.18
CA PRO A 437 -4.22 22.81 14.88
C PRO A 437 -5.24 23.60 14.04
N SER A 438 -5.82 22.94 13.05
CA SER A 438 -6.81 23.54 12.13
C SER A 438 -8.18 23.67 12.79
N ILE A 439 -8.45 22.84 13.80
CA ILE A 439 -9.69 22.87 14.60
C ILE A 439 -9.38 22.74 16.10
N ARG A 440 -10.34 23.16 16.92
CA ARG A 440 -10.34 22.89 18.35
C ARG A 440 -11.46 21.91 18.68
N LEU A 441 -11.13 20.81 19.36
CA LEU A 441 -12.07 19.79 19.81
C LEU A 441 -12.44 19.99 21.28
N ASP A 442 -13.63 19.53 21.64
CA ASP A 442 -14.12 19.61 23.03
C ASP A 442 -13.53 18.49 23.91
N LYS A 443 -13.20 17.35 23.29
CA LYS A 443 -12.44 16.25 23.88
C LYS A 443 -10.97 16.35 23.49
N ASP A 444 -10.10 15.75 24.28
CA ASP A 444 -8.68 15.57 23.93
C ASP A 444 -8.55 14.82 22.60
N PRO A 445 -7.82 15.35 21.59
CA PRO A 445 -7.55 14.67 20.32
C PRO A 445 -7.05 13.23 20.48
N LEU A 446 -6.27 12.92 21.52
CA LEU A 446 -5.78 11.56 21.79
C LEU A 446 -6.90 10.56 22.06
N THR A 447 -8.07 11.03 22.52
CA THR A 447 -9.25 10.18 22.72
C THR A 447 -9.75 9.64 21.38
N TYR A 448 -9.75 10.47 20.33
CA TYR A 448 -10.16 10.05 18.99
C TYR A 448 -9.14 9.12 18.34
N LEU A 449 -7.84 9.36 18.55
CA LEU A 449 -6.79 8.45 18.08
C LEU A 449 -6.91 7.06 18.72
N LYS A 450 -7.09 6.99 20.04
CA LYS A 450 -7.28 5.73 20.78
C LYS A 450 -8.52 5.00 20.29
N ALA A 451 -9.64 5.71 20.15
CA ALA A 451 -10.86 5.12 19.59
C ALA A 451 -10.62 4.55 18.17
N ALA A 452 -9.99 5.31 17.27
CA ALA A 452 -9.67 4.85 15.93
C ALA A 452 -8.78 3.58 15.93
N ALA A 453 -7.78 3.54 16.82
CA ALA A 453 -6.91 2.38 16.99
C ALA A 453 -7.65 1.17 17.58
N ASP A 454 -8.50 1.36 18.58
CA ASP A 454 -9.31 0.30 19.20
C ASP A 454 -10.33 -0.30 18.20
N HIS A 455 -10.82 0.52 17.26
CA HIS A 455 -11.69 0.11 16.15
C HIS A 455 -10.94 -0.45 14.93
N GLY A 456 -9.65 -0.79 15.05
CA GLY A 456 -8.94 -1.57 14.04
C GLY A 456 -8.21 -0.76 12.96
N LEU A 457 -8.16 0.57 13.04
CA LEU A 457 -7.51 1.37 11.98
C LEU A 457 -5.98 1.31 12.10
N GLY A 458 -5.34 0.57 11.19
CA GLY A 458 -3.89 0.33 11.22
C GLY A 458 -3.03 1.61 11.20
N VAL A 459 -3.44 2.67 10.48
CA VAL A 459 -2.73 3.96 10.52
C VAL A 459 -2.81 4.65 11.89
N ALA A 460 -3.94 4.52 12.60
CA ALA A 460 -4.09 5.05 13.95
C ALA A 460 -3.28 4.25 14.97
N MET A 461 -3.22 2.92 14.82
CA MET A 461 -2.37 2.05 15.64
C MET A 461 -0.88 2.38 15.46
N SER A 462 -0.44 2.60 14.22
CA SER A 462 0.93 3.01 13.89
C SER A 462 1.27 4.37 14.50
N GLU A 463 0.35 5.33 14.42
CA GLU A 463 0.53 6.64 15.04
C GLU A 463 0.60 6.53 16.56
N LEU A 464 -0.28 5.73 17.18
CA LEU A 464 -0.26 5.51 18.62
C LEU A 464 1.03 4.79 19.08
N SER A 465 1.55 3.87 18.27
CA SER A 465 2.87 3.26 18.47
C SER A 465 3.97 4.32 18.49
N SER A 466 3.96 5.24 17.52
CA SER A 466 4.90 6.36 17.46
C SER A 466 4.82 7.26 18.70
N LEU A 467 3.59 7.60 19.15
CA LEU A 467 3.39 8.41 20.35
C LEU A 467 3.93 7.72 21.63
N TYR A 468 3.67 6.43 21.82
CA TYR A 468 4.24 5.68 22.96
C TYR A 468 5.76 5.53 22.87
N SER A 469 6.31 5.39 21.65
CA SER A 469 7.76 5.33 21.44
C SER A 469 8.43 6.66 21.81
N CYS A 470 7.77 7.77 21.50
CA CYS A 470 8.30 9.12 21.70
C CYS A 470 8.00 9.72 23.08
N GLY A 471 6.86 9.37 23.69
CA GLY A 471 6.35 10.02 24.90
C GLY A 471 5.63 11.35 24.63
N THR A 472 5.13 11.57 23.41
CA THR A 472 4.42 12.81 23.03
C THR A 472 2.96 12.73 23.46
N GLY A 473 2.56 13.51 24.46
CA GLY A 473 1.19 13.50 24.99
C GLY A 473 0.79 12.23 25.76
N VAL A 474 1.67 11.22 25.80
CA VAL A 474 1.54 9.98 26.57
C VAL A 474 2.85 9.67 27.28
N GLU A 475 2.80 8.87 28.34
CA GLU A 475 4.03 8.38 28.98
C GLU A 475 4.80 7.46 28.01
N LYS A 476 6.11 7.69 27.88
CA LYS A 476 6.98 6.90 27.01
C LYS A 476 6.99 5.44 27.45
N ASP A 477 6.62 4.53 26.55
CA ASP A 477 6.52 3.10 26.82
C ASP A 477 6.82 2.30 25.54
N ARG A 478 8.07 1.83 25.40
CA ARG A 478 8.51 1.08 24.22
C ARG A 478 7.83 -0.27 24.07
N ALA A 479 7.49 -0.93 25.18
CA ALA A 479 6.81 -2.22 25.12
C ALA A 479 5.41 -2.03 24.55
N LYS A 480 4.67 -1.02 25.02
CA LYS A 480 3.38 -0.65 24.42
C LYS A 480 3.53 -0.20 22.98
N ALA A 481 4.56 0.59 22.64
CA ALA A 481 4.81 1.01 21.27
C ALA A 481 4.97 -0.19 20.34
N HIS A 482 5.78 -1.19 20.72
CA HIS A 482 5.99 -2.40 19.93
C HIS A 482 4.70 -3.22 19.78
N VAL A 483 3.92 -3.39 20.86
CA VAL A 483 2.61 -4.06 20.79
C VAL A 483 1.65 -3.36 19.83
N TRP A 484 1.62 -2.03 19.80
CA TRP A 484 0.80 -1.28 18.85
C TRP A 484 1.31 -1.38 17.41
N LEU A 485 2.63 -1.46 17.22
CA LEU A 485 3.26 -1.68 15.91
C LEU A 485 2.86 -3.05 15.35
N GLU A 486 2.91 -4.11 16.16
CA GLU A 486 2.46 -5.45 15.79
C GLU A 486 0.97 -5.49 15.45
N LYS A 487 0.13 -4.79 16.23
CA LYS A 487 -1.30 -4.65 15.91
C LYS A 487 -1.53 -3.91 14.59
N ALA A 488 -0.80 -2.83 14.35
CA ALA A 488 -0.88 -2.07 13.10
C ALA A 488 -0.48 -2.93 11.89
N ALA A 489 0.59 -3.71 12.03
CA ALA A 489 1.04 -4.66 11.02
C ALA A 489 0.01 -5.77 10.77
N ALA A 490 -0.58 -6.34 11.83
CA ALA A 490 -1.67 -7.33 11.73
C ALA A 490 -2.93 -6.75 11.04
N ALA A 491 -3.17 -5.45 11.19
CA ALA A 491 -4.23 -4.71 10.48
C ALA A 491 -3.85 -4.32 9.03
N GLY A 492 -2.68 -4.73 8.54
CA GLY A 492 -2.23 -4.44 7.17
C GLY A 492 -1.68 -3.03 6.97
N ASN A 493 -1.06 -2.43 7.99
CA ASN A 493 -0.33 -1.19 7.79
C ASN A 493 1.06 -1.47 7.17
N ALA A 494 1.24 -1.13 5.89
CA ALA A 494 2.50 -1.37 5.16
C ALA A 494 3.74 -0.75 5.84
N ALA A 495 3.64 0.49 6.35
CA ALA A 495 4.75 1.13 7.05
C ALA A 495 5.16 0.38 8.33
N SER A 496 4.19 -0.13 9.09
CA SER A 496 4.44 -0.96 10.28
C SER A 496 5.04 -2.32 9.93
N LEU A 497 4.59 -2.93 8.82
CA LEU A 497 5.16 -4.18 8.30
C LEU A 497 6.62 -3.99 7.88
N LEU A 498 6.94 -2.91 7.17
CA LEU A 498 8.32 -2.57 6.80
C LEU A 498 9.19 -2.32 8.04
N ALA A 499 8.68 -1.57 9.03
CA ALA A 499 9.41 -1.33 10.27
C ALA A 499 9.74 -2.63 11.04
N LEU A 500 8.79 -3.56 11.14
CA LEU A 500 9.03 -4.88 11.74
C LEU A 500 9.99 -5.74 10.90
N ALA A 501 9.95 -5.62 9.57
CA ALA A 501 10.90 -6.29 8.69
C ALA A 501 12.33 -5.77 8.89
N ASP A 502 12.49 -4.46 9.09
CA ASP A 502 13.78 -3.83 9.38
C ASP A 502 14.31 -4.25 10.76
N GLU A 503 13.45 -4.25 11.79
CA GLU A 503 13.82 -4.75 13.13
C GLU A 503 14.25 -6.22 13.11
N ALA A 504 13.60 -7.05 12.30
CA ALA A 504 13.95 -8.45 12.14
C ALA A 504 15.28 -8.63 11.37
N SER A 505 15.48 -7.86 10.29
CA SER A 505 16.69 -7.90 9.46
C SER A 505 17.93 -7.39 10.20
N ALA A 506 17.76 -6.39 11.08
CA ALA A 506 18.84 -5.82 11.88
C ALA A 506 19.57 -6.85 12.76
N LYS A 507 18.95 -7.99 13.07
CA LYS A 507 19.58 -9.09 13.81
C LYS A 507 20.69 -9.80 13.03
N ARG A 508 20.79 -9.59 11.70
CA ARG A 508 21.82 -10.19 10.81
C ARG A 508 21.94 -11.71 10.92
N THR A 509 20.83 -12.39 11.20
CA THR A 509 20.73 -13.86 11.27
C THR A 509 19.83 -14.39 10.15
N TYR A 510 20.00 -15.66 9.80
CA TYR A 510 19.11 -16.32 8.85
C TYR A 510 17.64 -16.26 9.31
N ASP A 511 17.39 -16.57 10.59
CA ASP A 511 16.04 -16.53 11.16
C ASP A 511 15.46 -15.11 11.19
N GLY A 512 16.27 -14.09 11.50
CA GLY A 512 15.87 -12.69 11.42
C GLY A 512 15.45 -12.29 10.00
N ASN A 513 16.25 -12.66 8.99
CA ASN A 513 15.92 -12.41 7.59
C ASN A 513 14.68 -13.21 7.13
N ALA A 514 14.47 -14.41 7.64
CA ALA A 514 13.27 -15.20 7.34
C ALA A 514 12.01 -14.58 7.94
N ILE A 515 12.10 -14.02 9.15
CA ILE A 515 11.01 -13.24 9.76
C ILE A 515 10.76 -11.96 8.96
N ALA A 516 11.82 -11.24 8.57
CA ALA A 516 11.70 -10.04 7.75
C ALA A 516 11.00 -10.33 6.42
N LEU A 517 11.38 -11.42 5.75
CA LEU A 517 10.76 -11.85 4.50
C LEU A 517 9.24 -12.10 4.67
N LYS A 518 8.80 -12.65 5.80
CA LYS A 518 7.36 -12.83 6.07
C LYS A 518 6.61 -11.50 6.10
N TYR A 519 7.13 -10.50 6.81
CA TYR A 519 6.51 -9.18 6.86
C TYR A 519 6.56 -8.47 5.50
N LEU A 520 7.67 -8.60 4.78
CA LEU A 520 7.81 -8.06 3.42
C LEU A 520 6.82 -8.69 2.45
N MET A 521 6.59 -10.00 2.53
CA MET A 521 5.58 -10.67 1.71
C MET A 521 4.17 -10.14 2.00
N GLN A 522 3.81 -9.92 3.27
CA GLN A 522 2.51 -9.35 3.64
C GLN A 522 2.32 -7.92 3.09
N ALA A 523 3.35 -7.07 3.18
CA ALA A 523 3.29 -5.71 2.61
C ALA A 523 3.25 -5.74 1.07
N ALA A 524 4.02 -6.62 0.43
CA ALA A 524 4.04 -6.81 -1.01
C ALA A 524 2.69 -7.32 -1.56
N GLU A 525 2.02 -8.21 -0.84
CA GLU A 525 0.67 -8.69 -1.19
C GLU A 525 -0.37 -7.57 -1.15
N GLN A 526 -0.18 -6.57 -0.29
CA GLN A 526 -1.03 -5.38 -0.18
C GLN A 526 -0.70 -4.28 -1.19
N GLY A 527 0.28 -4.50 -2.07
CA GLY A 527 0.62 -3.57 -3.15
C GLY A 527 1.82 -2.66 -2.87
N ASP A 528 2.53 -2.83 -1.74
CA ASP A 528 3.69 -2.02 -1.43
C ASP A 528 4.89 -2.36 -2.35
N VAL A 529 5.33 -1.38 -3.14
CA VAL A 529 6.34 -1.57 -4.19
C VAL A 529 7.73 -1.78 -3.62
N GLU A 530 8.07 -1.08 -2.52
CA GLU A 530 9.33 -1.27 -1.82
C GLU A 530 9.43 -2.71 -1.30
N ALA A 531 8.38 -3.19 -0.64
CA ALA A 531 8.30 -4.55 -0.15
C ALA A 531 8.42 -5.58 -1.29
N MET A 532 7.72 -5.39 -2.42
CA MET A 532 7.84 -6.28 -3.59
C MET A 532 9.28 -6.38 -4.08
N MET A 533 9.98 -5.24 -4.17
CA MET A 533 11.37 -5.23 -4.61
C MET A 533 12.29 -5.92 -3.58
N ARG A 534 12.10 -5.67 -2.29
CA ARG A 534 12.86 -6.33 -1.21
C ARG A 534 12.61 -7.85 -1.14
N VAL A 535 11.40 -8.31 -1.45
CA VAL A 535 11.08 -9.75 -1.62
C VAL A 535 11.85 -10.33 -2.80
N SER A 536 11.85 -9.64 -3.95
CA SER A 536 12.61 -10.06 -5.14
C SER A 536 14.10 -10.22 -4.83
N LEU A 537 14.70 -9.23 -4.16
CA LEU A 537 16.10 -9.27 -3.72
C LEU A 537 16.37 -10.43 -2.75
N SER A 538 15.43 -10.70 -1.82
CA SER A 538 15.56 -11.81 -0.87
C SER A 538 15.60 -13.18 -1.56
N TYR A 539 14.75 -13.41 -2.57
CA TYR A 539 14.80 -14.63 -3.38
C TYR A 539 16.02 -14.69 -4.30
N ARG A 540 16.48 -13.57 -4.83
CA ARG A 540 17.69 -13.51 -5.67
C ARG A 540 18.95 -13.88 -4.88
N ASP A 541 19.08 -13.28 -3.70
CA ASP A 541 20.29 -13.34 -2.89
C ASP A 541 20.25 -14.49 -1.86
N GLY A 542 19.08 -15.08 -1.62
CA GLY A 542 18.88 -16.15 -0.63
C GLY A 542 18.86 -15.63 0.81
N ARG A 543 18.38 -14.40 1.02
CA ARG A 543 18.31 -13.78 2.35
C ARG A 543 17.02 -14.22 3.05
N GLY A 544 17.15 -15.07 4.06
CA GLY A 544 15.99 -15.61 4.81
C GLY A 544 15.17 -16.65 4.05
N THR A 545 15.66 -17.09 2.89
CA THR A 545 15.04 -18.09 2.01
C THR A 545 16.11 -18.76 1.14
N THR A 546 15.77 -19.84 0.47
CA THR A 546 16.61 -20.42 -0.59
C THR A 546 16.54 -19.55 -1.85
N LYS A 547 17.64 -19.48 -2.60
CA LYS A 547 17.65 -18.75 -3.88
C LYS A 547 16.63 -19.32 -4.86
N ASP A 548 15.80 -18.44 -5.42
CA ASP A 548 14.80 -18.79 -6.44
C ASP A 548 14.72 -17.67 -7.48
N ALA A 549 15.35 -17.91 -8.64
CA ALA A 549 15.40 -16.94 -9.72
C ALA A 549 14.02 -16.68 -10.36
N ALA A 550 13.13 -17.67 -10.39
CA ALA A 550 11.81 -17.52 -10.98
C ALA A 550 10.90 -16.68 -10.06
N ALA A 551 10.92 -16.94 -8.75
CA ALA A 551 10.21 -16.12 -7.78
C ALA A 551 10.76 -14.69 -7.74
N ALA A 552 12.08 -14.52 -7.78
CA ALA A 552 12.71 -13.20 -7.83
C ALA A 552 12.26 -12.39 -9.07
N ASP A 553 12.28 -12.99 -10.26
CA ASP A 553 11.87 -12.36 -11.52
C ASP A 553 10.36 -12.01 -11.53
N ALA A 554 9.52 -12.88 -10.98
CA ALA A 554 8.08 -12.62 -10.86
C ALA A 554 7.79 -11.39 -9.98
N TRP A 555 8.41 -11.31 -8.80
CA TRP A 555 8.25 -10.16 -7.91
C TRP A 555 8.87 -8.88 -8.47
N TYR A 556 10.02 -8.97 -9.14
CA TYR A 556 10.65 -7.85 -9.83
C TYR A 556 9.73 -7.24 -10.89
N LYS A 557 9.18 -8.08 -11.78
CA LYS A 557 8.25 -7.63 -12.83
C LYS A 557 7.01 -6.97 -12.24
N ARG A 558 6.50 -7.51 -11.13
CA ARG A 558 5.35 -6.95 -10.41
C ARG A 558 5.66 -5.58 -9.84
N ALA A 559 6.82 -5.40 -9.19
CA ALA A 559 7.27 -4.11 -8.66
C ALA A 559 7.44 -3.06 -9.77
N MET A 560 8.12 -3.43 -10.87
CA MET A 560 8.34 -2.53 -12.01
C MET A 560 7.05 -2.12 -12.74
N THR A 561 6.05 -3.01 -12.77
CA THR A 561 4.73 -2.71 -13.34
C THR A 561 3.92 -1.78 -12.44
N ALA A 562 4.09 -1.88 -11.12
CA ALA A 562 3.38 -1.05 -10.14
C ALA A 562 3.96 0.37 -10.06
N ASP A 563 5.27 0.50 -9.82
CA ASP A 563 5.98 1.79 -9.89
C ASP A 563 7.48 1.54 -10.17
N ALA A 564 7.87 1.72 -11.43
CA ALA A 564 9.26 1.55 -11.86
C ALA A 564 10.24 2.51 -11.15
N GLY A 565 9.79 3.70 -10.73
CA GLY A 565 10.63 4.67 -10.04
C GLY A 565 11.00 4.21 -8.63
N VAL A 566 10.00 3.81 -7.83
CA VAL A 566 10.21 3.28 -6.47
C VAL A 566 10.98 1.96 -6.50
N ALA A 567 10.65 1.06 -7.44
CA ALA A 567 11.35 -0.21 -7.59
C ALA A 567 12.84 0.00 -7.94
N THR A 568 13.15 0.85 -8.92
CA THR A 568 14.54 1.16 -9.30
C THR A 568 15.31 1.81 -8.15
N LEU A 569 14.69 2.75 -7.43
CA LEU A 569 15.29 3.39 -6.26
C LEU A 569 15.65 2.36 -5.18
N THR A 570 14.72 1.47 -4.85
CA THR A 570 14.91 0.44 -3.84
C THR A 570 16.03 -0.53 -4.24
N GLU A 571 16.10 -0.93 -5.52
CA GLU A 571 17.19 -1.76 -6.02
C GLU A 571 18.55 -1.04 -5.95
N ALA A 572 18.60 0.23 -6.39
CA ALA A 572 19.82 1.02 -6.35
C ALA A 572 20.32 1.21 -4.91
N GLN A 573 19.43 1.46 -3.94
CA GLN A 573 19.77 1.54 -2.52
C GLN A 573 20.33 0.21 -1.99
N ALA A 574 19.76 -0.92 -2.41
CA ALA A 574 20.27 -2.23 -2.03
C ALA A 574 21.68 -2.50 -2.60
N VAL A 575 21.96 -2.08 -3.84
CA VAL A 575 23.29 -2.17 -4.46
C VAL A 575 24.31 -1.22 -3.80
N LEU A 576 23.84 -0.12 -3.21
CA LEU A 576 24.67 0.82 -2.45
C LEU A 576 24.77 0.47 -0.96
N SER A 577 24.18 -0.64 -0.52
CA SER A 577 24.06 -1.00 0.90
C SER A 577 25.42 -1.18 1.58
N PRO A 578 25.58 -0.70 2.82
CA PRO A 578 26.81 -0.90 3.59
C PRO A 578 27.00 -2.33 4.10
N ASP A 579 25.98 -3.19 4.06
CA ASP A 579 26.03 -4.54 4.63
C ASP A 579 26.93 -5.51 3.84
N ALA A 580 27.14 -5.25 2.54
CA ALA A 580 28.02 -6.05 1.67
C ALA A 580 28.93 -5.12 0.84
N PRO A 581 29.96 -4.50 1.45
CA PRO A 581 30.84 -3.54 0.78
C PRO A 581 31.54 -4.10 -0.47
N GLU A 582 31.81 -5.40 -0.48
CA GLU A 582 32.40 -6.13 -1.62
C GLU A 582 31.44 -6.30 -2.80
N GLU A 583 30.14 -6.28 -2.58
CA GLU A 583 29.09 -6.39 -3.62
C GLU A 583 28.59 -5.01 -4.08
N ARG A 584 29.08 -3.93 -3.46
CA ARG A 584 28.70 -2.55 -3.78
C ARG A 584 29.12 -2.16 -5.19
N ASP A 585 28.17 -1.68 -6.00
CA ASP A 585 28.42 -1.23 -7.37
C ASP A 585 27.72 0.11 -7.66
N ALA A 586 28.44 1.20 -7.39
CA ALA A 586 27.91 2.55 -7.57
C ALA A 586 27.72 2.93 -9.05
N MET A 587 28.49 2.34 -9.97
CA MET A 587 28.34 2.60 -11.40
C MET A 587 27.04 1.97 -11.93
N ARG A 588 26.76 0.72 -11.53
CA ARG A 588 25.49 0.06 -11.83
C ARG A 588 24.31 0.82 -11.24
N ALA A 589 24.40 1.21 -9.97
CA ALA A 589 23.35 1.99 -9.31
C ALA A 589 23.07 3.30 -10.08
N ARG A 590 24.12 4.05 -10.45
CA ARG A 590 23.98 5.28 -11.24
C ARG A 590 23.35 5.02 -12.61
N ALA A 591 23.80 4.01 -13.34
CA ALA A 591 23.28 3.68 -14.66
C ALA A 591 21.78 3.30 -14.62
N MET A 592 21.37 2.53 -13.61
CA MET A 592 19.95 2.18 -13.41
C MET A 592 19.09 3.41 -13.09
N LEU A 593 19.57 4.27 -12.18
CA LEU A 593 18.86 5.50 -11.82
C LEU A 593 18.76 6.47 -13.01
N GLU A 594 19.79 6.56 -13.85
CA GLU A 594 19.76 7.36 -15.10
C GLU A 594 18.70 6.84 -16.08
N ALA A 595 18.65 5.52 -16.29
CA ALA A 595 17.66 4.91 -17.17
C ALA A 595 16.23 5.19 -16.70
N SER A 596 16.00 5.22 -15.38
CA SER A 596 14.70 5.49 -14.76
C SER A 596 14.45 6.97 -14.41
N ALA A 597 15.37 7.90 -14.73
CA ALA A 597 15.20 9.32 -14.38
C ALA A 597 13.96 9.97 -15.02
N HIS A 598 13.53 9.46 -16.19
CA HIS A 598 12.33 9.90 -16.89
C HIS A 598 11.02 9.63 -16.13
N THR A 599 11.01 8.68 -15.19
CA THR A 599 9.86 8.43 -14.28
C THR A 599 9.56 9.66 -13.44
N GLY A 600 10.57 10.49 -13.19
CA GLY A 600 10.41 11.74 -12.49
C GLY A 600 10.11 11.61 -11.00
N ASN A 601 10.37 10.45 -10.39
CA ASN A 601 10.28 10.26 -8.95
C ASN A 601 11.31 11.18 -8.23
N PRO A 602 10.88 12.02 -7.26
CA PRO A 602 11.73 13.04 -6.66
C PRO A 602 12.89 12.46 -5.83
N GLU A 603 12.68 11.34 -5.12
CA GLU A 603 13.72 10.70 -4.31
C GLU A 603 14.72 9.93 -5.17
N LEU A 604 14.26 9.34 -6.29
CA LEU A 604 15.14 8.77 -7.32
C LEU A 604 16.07 9.84 -7.90
N LEU A 605 15.51 10.98 -8.29
CA LEU A 605 16.29 12.10 -8.83
C LEU A 605 17.27 12.65 -7.80
N PHE A 606 16.87 12.70 -6.52
CA PHE A 606 17.74 13.10 -5.41
C PHE A 606 18.92 12.13 -5.23
N GLU A 607 18.69 10.82 -5.19
CA GLU A 607 19.76 9.83 -5.08
C GLU A 607 20.69 9.86 -6.30
N LEU A 608 20.14 10.02 -7.51
CA LEU A 608 20.96 10.19 -8.71
C LEU A 608 21.84 11.44 -8.64
N ALA A 609 21.29 12.58 -8.22
CA ALA A 609 22.03 13.82 -8.03
C ALA A 609 23.16 13.65 -6.99
N ARG A 610 22.88 12.90 -5.91
CA ARG A 610 23.87 12.57 -4.88
C ARG A 610 25.07 11.80 -5.45
N LEU A 611 24.83 10.81 -6.31
CA LEU A 611 25.90 10.05 -6.99
C LEU A 611 26.74 10.90 -7.99
N TYR A 612 26.27 12.09 -8.35
CA TYR A 612 27.02 13.03 -9.20
C TYR A 612 27.84 14.05 -8.41
N ILE A 613 27.64 14.20 -7.11
CA ILE A 613 28.31 15.25 -6.31
C ILE A 613 29.05 14.69 -5.09
N ASP A 614 28.52 13.66 -4.45
CA ASP A 614 29.16 13.08 -3.27
C ASP A 614 30.44 12.35 -3.72
N PRO A 615 31.57 12.57 -3.01
CA PRO A 615 32.82 11.89 -3.33
C PRO A 615 32.64 10.37 -3.29
N ASP A 616 32.99 9.73 -4.40
CA ASP A 616 33.07 8.28 -4.56
C ASP A 616 34.27 7.95 -5.48
N PRO A 617 35.22 7.10 -5.05
CA PRO A 617 36.37 6.70 -5.84
C PRO A 617 36.02 5.85 -7.06
N THR A 618 34.75 5.57 -7.34
CA THR A 618 34.30 4.85 -8.55
C THR A 618 33.51 5.73 -9.52
N LEU A 619 33.15 6.96 -9.12
CA LEU A 619 32.30 7.85 -9.90
C LEU A 619 32.98 9.19 -10.15
N GLU A 620 32.89 9.69 -11.38
CA GLU A 620 33.28 11.07 -11.65
C GLU A 620 32.19 12.04 -11.20
N PRO A 621 32.57 13.12 -10.48
CA PRO A 621 31.63 14.14 -10.08
C PRO A 621 31.28 15.06 -11.26
N ASP A 622 30.00 15.39 -11.38
CA ASP A 622 29.46 16.41 -12.28
C ASP A 622 28.53 17.34 -11.46
N PRO A 623 29.09 18.39 -10.83
CA PRO A 623 28.31 19.30 -9.99
C PRO A 623 27.21 20.05 -10.76
N LYS A 624 27.39 20.31 -12.07
CA LYS A 624 26.38 21.01 -12.88
C LYS A 624 25.17 20.12 -13.11
N LYS A 625 25.41 18.85 -13.49
CA LYS A 625 24.34 17.87 -13.64
C LYS A 625 23.67 17.55 -12.32
N ALA A 626 24.44 17.44 -11.23
CA ALA A 626 23.89 17.28 -9.89
C ALA A 626 22.95 18.42 -9.50
N ALA A 627 23.37 19.68 -9.71
CA ALA A 627 22.53 20.86 -9.43
C ALA A 627 21.22 20.83 -10.23
N ALA A 628 21.28 20.51 -11.54
CA ALA A 628 20.08 20.41 -12.38
C ALA A 628 19.12 19.31 -11.88
N LEU A 629 19.65 18.16 -11.47
CA LEU A 629 18.86 17.06 -10.92
C LEU A 629 18.26 17.41 -9.55
N PHE A 630 19.01 18.07 -8.67
CA PHE A 630 18.48 18.57 -7.40
C PHE A 630 17.38 19.60 -7.62
N VAL A 631 17.52 20.52 -8.58
CA VAL A 631 16.45 21.47 -8.95
C VAL A 631 15.20 20.72 -9.44
N ALA A 632 15.37 19.69 -10.28
CA ALA A 632 14.26 18.87 -10.74
C ALA A 632 13.55 18.15 -9.59
N ALA A 633 14.31 17.54 -8.67
CA ALA A 633 13.78 16.88 -7.48
C ALA A 633 13.09 17.86 -6.50
N ALA A 634 13.72 19.00 -6.23
CA ALA A 634 13.21 20.06 -5.35
C ALA A 634 11.94 20.69 -5.91
N SER A 635 11.87 20.91 -7.23
CA SER A 635 10.67 21.42 -7.90
C SER A 635 9.46 20.50 -7.70
N LYS A 636 9.71 19.19 -7.62
CA LYS A 636 8.72 18.13 -7.34
C LYS A 636 8.47 17.87 -5.85
N GLY A 637 9.10 18.64 -4.97
CA GLY A 637 8.82 18.62 -3.53
C GLY A 637 9.82 17.87 -2.65
N SER A 638 10.94 17.36 -3.17
CA SER A 638 11.96 16.73 -2.31
C SER A 638 12.63 17.77 -1.41
N VAL A 639 12.35 17.70 -0.10
CA VAL A 639 12.96 18.58 0.91
C VAL A 639 14.46 18.34 1.00
N SER A 640 14.90 17.09 0.89
CA SER A 640 16.32 16.74 0.87
C SER A 640 17.06 17.43 -0.28
N ALA A 641 16.46 17.48 -1.47
CA ALA A 641 17.02 18.22 -2.61
C ALA A 641 17.05 19.74 -2.38
N MET A 642 15.98 20.32 -1.82
CA MET A 642 15.94 21.74 -1.46
C MET A 642 17.10 22.10 -0.50
N LEU A 643 17.32 21.29 0.53
CA LEU A 643 18.38 21.50 1.50
C LEU A 643 19.78 21.34 0.90
N ARG A 644 19.98 20.40 -0.03
CA ARG A 644 21.25 20.28 -0.76
C ARG A 644 21.54 21.50 -1.64
N LEU A 645 20.54 22.05 -2.32
CA LEU A 645 20.69 23.31 -3.07
C LEU A 645 21.05 24.49 -2.15
N VAL A 646 20.53 24.48 -0.91
CA VAL A 646 20.88 25.45 0.12
C VAL A 646 22.34 25.30 0.57
N ASP A 647 22.79 24.08 0.85
CA ASP A 647 24.18 23.80 1.20
C ASP A 647 25.16 24.23 0.10
N MET A 648 24.76 24.03 -1.17
CA MET A 648 25.52 24.42 -2.36
C MET A 648 25.46 25.92 -2.67
N LYS A 649 24.61 26.70 -1.96
CA LYS A 649 24.39 28.14 -2.18
C LYS A 649 24.08 28.49 -3.64
N VAL A 650 23.23 27.69 -4.29
CA VAL A 650 22.88 27.83 -5.70
C VAL A 650 22.20 29.17 -5.98
N THR A 651 22.60 29.83 -7.08
CA THR A 651 22.02 31.10 -7.53
C THR A 651 20.67 30.89 -8.22
N ALA A 652 19.89 31.94 -8.45
CA ALA A 652 18.62 31.81 -9.17
C ALA A 652 18.79 31.29 -10.61
N ALA A 653 19.91 31.60 -11.26
CA ALA A 653 20.21 31.13 -12.62
C ALA A 653 20.42 29.61 -12.65
N ASP A 654 21.23 29.11 -11.71
CA ASP A 654 21.55 27.68 -11.60
C ASP A 654 20.47 26.87 -10.86
N GLY A 655 19.61 27.55 -10.11
CA GLY A 655 18.58 26.97 -9.23
C GLY A 655 17.21 26.83 -9.88
N GLY A 656 17.12 26.94 -11.22
CA GLY A 656 15.87 26.82 -11.96
C GLY A 656 14.87 27.95 -11.65
N GLY A 657 15.36 29.17 -11.45
CA GLY A 657 14.52 30.35 -11.15
C GLY A 657 14.31 30.64 -9.66
N ALA A 658 14.82 29.79 -8.76
CA ALA A 658 14.85 30.03 -7.33
C ALA A 658 16.29 29.98 -6.80
N ASP A 659 16.67 30.99 -6.04
CA ASP A 659 17.93 30.98 -5.29
C ASP A 659 17.81 30.10 -4.03
N TRP A 660 18.94 29.87 -3.38
CA TRP A 660 19.00 29.09 -2.15
C TRP A 660 18.08 29.63 -1.03
N GLN A 661 17.84 30.95 -0.93
CA GLN A 661 16.96 31.51 0.09
C GLN A 661 15.49 31.14 -0.14
N ARG A 662 15.05 31.17 -1.41
CA ARG A 662 13.71 30.70 -1.80
C ARG A 662 13.55 29.21 -1.57
N TRP A 663 14.58 28.41 -1.88
CA TRP A 663 14.55 26.98 -1.58
C TRP A 663 14.48 26.69 -0.08
N LEU A 664 15.21 27.44 0.74
CA LEU A 664 15.12 27.34 2.20
C LEU A 664 13.72 27.73 2.71
N ALA A 665 13.13 28.81 2.19
CA ALA A 665 11.77 29.22 2.56
C ALA A 665 10.73 28.15 2.19
N ARG A 666 10.86 27.53 1.01
CA ARG A 666 9.99 26.43 0.58
C ARG A 666 10.17 25.18 1.45
N ALA A 667 11.41 24.85 1.81
CA ALA A 667 11.70 23.74 2.72
C ALA A 667 11.09 24.02 4.12
N ASN A 668 11.22 25.23 4.65
CA ASN A 668 10.61 25.63 5.92
C ASN A 668 9.08 25.56 5.91
N ALA A 669 8.44 25.88 4.78
CA ALA A 669 7.00 25.76 4.64
C ALA A 669 6.48 24.32 4.78
N THR A 670 7.35 23.32 4.59
CA THR A 670 7.01 21.90 4.82
C THR A 670 7.01 21.52 6.31
N GLY A 671 7.59 22.35 7.17
CA GLY A 671 7.73 22.07 8.60
C GLY A 671 8.85 21.08 8.94
N ASP A 672 9.74 20.73 8.00
CA ASP A 672 10.88 19.84 8.25
C ASP A 672 11.87 20.45 9.27
N LEU A 673 12.27 19.67 10.29
CA LEU A 673 13.20 20.12 11.33
C LEU A 673 14.56 20.53 10.77
N ARG A 674 15.07 19.83 9.75
CA ARG A 674 16.37 20.14 9.14
C ARG A 674 16.35 21.50 8.46
N ALA A 675 15.22 21.87 7.84
CA ALA A 675 15.05 23.19 7.25
C ALA A 675 15.05 24.29 8.31
N LEU A 676 14.36 24.05 9.44
CA LEU A 676 14.33 24.97 10.58
C LEU A 676 15.72 25.19 11.17
N LEU A 677 16.48 24.10 11.38
CA LEU A 677 17.87 24.19 11.87
C LEU A 677 18.78 24.88 10.86
N LYS A 678 18.59 24.62 9.56
CA LYS A 678 19.34 25.30 8.49
C LYS A 678 19.02 26.79 8.45
N GLN A 679 17.78 27.19 8.74
CA GLN A 679 17.42 28.61 8.89
C GLN A 679 18.16 29.25 10.06
N ALA A 680 18.27 28.57 11.20
CA ALA A 680 19.03 29.07 12.35
C ALA A 680 20.52 29.25 12.04
N GLU A 681 21.11 28.37 11.21
CA GLU A 681 22.51 28.46 10.79
C GLU A 681 22.81 29.75 10.02
N PHE A 682 21.87 30.24 9.20
CA PHE A 682 22.03 31.47 8.42
C PHE A 682 21.49 32.73 9.11
N GLU A 683 20.78 32.59 10.24
CA GLU A 683 20.24 33.71 10.98
C GLU A 683 21.37 34.48 11.67
N SER A 684 21.49 35.76 11.34
CA SER A 684 22.56 36.63 11.84
C SER A 684 22.17 37.34 13.14
N ASP A 685 20.87 37.49 13.40
CA ASP A 685 20.35 38.08 14.63
C ASP A 685 20.29 37.03 15.76
N PRO A 686 21.08 37.17 16.85
CA PRO A 686 21.12 36.20 17.93
C PRO A 686 19.77 35.95 18.63
N GLU A 687 18.87 36.94 18.70
CA GLU A 687 17.56 36.77 19.35
C GLU A 687 16.57 36.03 18.45
N ARG A 688 16.62 36.27 17.13
CA ARG A 688 15.84 35.48 16.16
C ARG A 688 16.35 34.05 16.09
N GLN A 689 17.67 33.87 16.06
CA GLN A 689 18.29 32.56 16.09
C GLN A 689 17.89 31.79 17.37
N ALA A 690 17.92 32.44 18.53
CA ALA A 690 17.46 31.84 19.78
C ALA A 690 15.96 31.49 19.74
N THR A 691 15.13 32.30 19.07
CA THR A 691 13.70 32.00 18.89
C THR A 691 13.51 30.75 18.04
N ILE A 692 14.26 30.59 16.95
CA ILE A 692 14.22 29.40 16.10
C ILE A 692 14.64 28.14 16.90
N PHE A 693 15.72 28.21 17.67
CA PHE A 693 16.14 27.07 18.50
C PHE A 693 15.15 26.71 19.60
N LYS A 694 14.47 27.69 20.21
CA LYS A 694 13.38 27.41 21.14
C LYS A 694 12.23 26.67 20.47
N VAL A 695 11.89 27.03 19.23
CA VAL A 695 10.89 26.29 18.45
C VAL A 695 11.37 24.86 18.21
N ALA A 696 12.61 24.66 17.76
CA ALA A 696 13.17 23.33 17.55
C ALA A 696 13.17 22.46 18.82
N LEU A 697 13.52 23.03 19.98
CA LEU A 697 13.51 22.35 21.28
C LEU A 697 12.12 22.06 21.83
N SER A 698 11.11 22.85 21.43
CA SER A 698 9.72 22.62 21.83
C SER A 698 9.05 21.45 21.09
N ARG A 699 9.69 20.96 20.01
CA ARG A 699 9.20 19.84 19.23
C ARG A 699 9.49 18.51 19.94
N PRO A 700 8.64 17.49 19.77
CA PRO A 700 8.94 16.16 20.25
C PRO A 700 10.08 15.56 19.41
N LEU A 701 11.29 15.55 19.94
CA LEU A 701 12.48 14.97 19.29
C LEU A 701 12.49 13.45 19.52
N CYS A 702 11.69 12.74 18.73
CA CYS A 702 11.41 11.32 18.91
C CYS A 702 12.56 10.43 18.44
N GLN A 703 13.18 10.80 17.31
CA GLN A 703 14.27 10.02 16.73
C GLN A 703 15.61 10.45 17.31
N GLU A 704 16.52 9.50 17.50
CA GLU A 704 17.88 9.80 17.94
C GLU A 704 18.58 10.80 17.00
N LYS A 705 18.36 10.65 15.69
CA LYS A 705 18.92 11.53 14.65
C LYS A 705 18.47 12.99 14.80
N GLU A 706 17.21 13.21 15.17
CA GLU A 706 16.66 14.55 15.41
C GLU A 706 17.30 15.19 16.66
N LYS A 707 17.42 14.42 17.75
CA LYS A 707 18.10 14.87 18.96
C LYS A 707 19.55 15.24 18.69
N VAL A 708 20.29 14.40 17.95
CA VAL A 708 21.67 14.66 17.55
C VAL A 708 21.77 15.93 16.70
N GLN A 709 20.87 16.12 15.73
CA GLN A 709 20.84 17.32 14.89
C GLN A 709 20.60 18.60 15.69
N VAL A 710 19.60 18.60 16.58
CA VAL A 710 19.32 19.76 17.43
C VAL A 710 20.49 20.02 18.38
N ALA A 711 20.99 18.98 19.05
CA ALA A 711 22.13 19.08 19.96
C ALA A 711 23.37 19.66 19.25
N ALA A 712 23.68 19.17 18.05
CA ALA A 712 24.81 19.66 17.26
C ALA A 712 24.64 21.14 16.85
N ALA A 713 23.42 21.58 16.53
CA ALA A 713 23.13 22.95 16.12
C ALA A 713 23.22 23.95 17.28
N ILE A 714 22.75 23.58 18.47
CA ILE A 714 22.75 24.48 19.65
C ILE A 714 24.07 24.43 20.45
N ARG A 715 24.92 23.43 20.20
CA ARG A 715 26.18 23.17 20.92
C ARG A 715 27.08 24.39 21.08
N THR A 716 27.21 25.19 20.02
CA THR A 716 28.10 26.36 19.98
C THR A 716 27.47 27.62 20.55
N VAL A 717 26.19 27.59 20.93
CA VAL A 717 25.42 28.76 21.40
C VAL A 717 25.37 28.79 22.93
N PRO A 718 26.07 29.73 23.60
CA PRO A 718 26.25 29.69 25.06
C PRO A 718 24.95 29.64 25.87
N ARG A 719 23.90 30.31 25.40
CA ARG A 719 22.59 30.39 26.08
C ARG A 719 21.87 29.03 26.16
N PHE A 720 22.14 28.11 25.25
CA PHE A 720 21.51 26.78 25.18
C PHE A 720 22.42 25.68 25.73
N LYS A 721 23.48 26.02 26.46
CA LYS A 721 24.43 25.04 27.01
C LYS A 721 23.75 24.00 27.89
N GLN A 722 22.77 24.38 28.71
CA GLN A 722 22.04 23.42 29.54
C GLN A 722 21.12 22.53 28.72
N ASP A 723 20.43 23.08 27.70
CA ASP A 723 19.58 22.30 26.80
C ASP A 723 20.39 21.28 25.99
N TYR A 724 21.56 21.70 25.49
CA TYR A 724 22.53 20.82 24.84
C TYR A 724 22.94 19.67 25.75
N LEU A 725 23.39 19.96 26.97
CA LEU A 725 23.81 18.93 27.92
C LEU A 725 22.65 17.97 28.25
N GLY A 726 21.44 18.51 28.44
CA GLY A 726 20.24 17.69 28.69
C GLY A 726 19.90 16.75 27.53
N LEU A 727 19.93 17.24 26.28
CA LEU A 727 19.72 16.39 25.10
C LEU A 727 20.83 15.36 24.93
N PHE A 728 22.07 15.75 25.21
CA PHE A 728 23.21 14.86 25.14
C PHE A 728 23.11 13.74 26.18
N ASP A 729 22.76 14.06 27.42
CA ASP A 729 22.60 13.06 28.48
C ASP A 729 21.42 12.11 28.16
N GLN A 730 20.33 12.60 27.55
CA GLN A 730 19.25 11.75 27.04
C GLN A 730 19.71 10.81 25.93
N LEU A 731 20.56 11.27 25.01
CA LEU A 731 21.15 10.43 23.96
C LEU A 731 22.04 9.35 24.56
N MET A 732 22.81 9.68 25.60
CA MET A 732 23.73 8.76 26.25
C MET A 732 23.06 7.78 27.23
N ALA A 733 21.81 8.04 27.62
CA ALA A 733 21.04 7.19 28.54
C ALA A 733 20.48 5.93 27.85
N GLU A 734 20.38 5.92 26.52
CA GLU A 734 19.84 4.82 25.74
C GLU A 734 20.86 4.34 24.69
N PRO A 735 20.92 3.04 24.39
CA PRO A 735 21.77 2.56 23.29
C PRO A 735 21.25 3.10 21.95
N MET A 736 22.14 3.74 21.21
CA MET A 736 21.86 4.23 19.86
C MET A 736 21.79 3.08 18.85
N LYS A 737 21.07 3.27 17.75
CA LYS A 737 20.91 2.25 16.68
C LYS A 737 21.38 2.72 15.31
N ASP A 738 21.34 4.03 15.05
CA ASP A 738 21.78 4.65 13.80
C ASP A 738 23.31 4.90 13.80
N PRO A 739 24.06 4.26 12.89
CA PRO A 739 25.51 4.42 12.80
C PRO A 739 25.96 5.87 12.55
N GLY A 740 25.13 6.67 11.88
CA GLY A 740 25.39 8.09 11.65
C GLY A 740 25.35 8.92 12.93
N SER A 741 24.36 8.65 13.78
CA SER A 741 24.16 9.29 15.08
C SER A 741 25.26 8.89 16.05
N GLU A 742 25.62 7.61 16.11
CA GLU A 742 26.75 7.10 16.90
C GLU A 742 28.06 7.82 16.54
N TYR A 743 28.37 7.96 15.24
CA TYR A 743 29.56 8.67 14.77
C TYR A 743 29.58 10.14 15.18
N GLN A 744 28.46 10.85 15.03
CA GLN A 744 28.40 12.27 15.39
C GLN A 744 28.56 12.50 16.89
N VAL A 745 27.90 11.69 17.71
CA VAL A 745 28.03 11.73 19.17
C VAL A 745 29.45 11.38 19.60
N ALA A 746 30.04 10.31 19.04
CA ALA A 746 31.42 9.91 19.32
C ALA A 746 32.41 11.05 19.05
N ARG A 747 32.29 11.73 17.90
CA ARG A 747 33.15 12.87 17.57
C ARG A 747 33.01 14.02 18.56
N ILE A 748 31.78 14.36 18.93
CA ILE A 748 31.51 15.42 19.93
C ILE A 748 32.14 15.06 21.29
N MET A 749 32.06 13.79 21.71
CA MET A 749 32.68 13.35 22.97
C MET A 749 34.21 13.43 22.94
N LEU A 750 34.84 13.06 21.82
CA LEU A 750 36.30 13.15 21.68
C LEU A 750 36.79 14.59 21.82
N ASP A 751 36.03 15.56 21.30
CA ASP A 751 36.37 16.98 21.35
C ASP A 751 36.07 17.61 22.73
N GLU A 752 34.91 17.31 23.33
CA GLU A 752 34.39 18.06 24.50
C GLU A 752 34.44 17.31 25.83
N ARG A 753 34.54 15.97 25.82
CA ARG A 753 34.54 15.12 27.02
C ARG A 753 35.74 14.15 27.01
N PRO A 754 36.98 14.65 27.08
CA PRO A 754 38.18 13.81 27.01
C PRO A 754 38.28 12.78 28.16
N ALA A 755 37.62 13.03 29.29
CA ALA A 755 37.51 12.07 30.39
C ALA A 755 36.69 10.81 30.04
N GLU A 756 35.75 10.92 29.09
CA GLU A 756 34.91 9.82 28.58
C GLU A 756 35.44 9.25 27.25
N LYS A 757 36.71 9.52 26.90
CA LYS A 757 37.31 9.12 25.63
C LYS A 757 37.14 7.64 25.29
N ALA A 758 37.22 6.75 26.28
CA ALA A 758 37.02 5.31 26.07
C ALA A 758 35.61 5.00 25.52
N LYS A 759 34.57 5.61 26.10
CA LYS A 759 33.17 5.44 25.67
C LYS A 759 32.93 6.04 24.29
N ALA A 760 33.58 7.16 23.98
CA ALA A 760 33.53 7.76 22.65
C ALA A 760 34.12 6.83 21.57
N ILE A 761 35.22 6.14 21.89
CA ILE A 761 35.84 5.17 20.98
C ILE A 761 34.95 3.92 20.80
N GLU A 762 34.26 3.45 21.83
CA GLU A 762 33.29 2.35 21.70
C GLU A 762 32.15 2.72 20.75
N LEU A 763 31.57 3.91 20.89
CA LEU A 763 30.54 4.41 19.97
C LEU A 763 31.08 4.56 18.53
N MET A 764 32.33 5.02 18.38
CA MET A 764 32.97 5.11 17.07
C MET A 764 33.15 3.73 16.43
N LYS A 765 33.47 2.70 17.22
CA LYS A 765 33.55 1.30 16.75
C LYS A 765 32.18 0.76 16.35
N ALA A 766 31.15 0.99 17.17
CA ALA A 766 29.78 0.60 16.85
C ALA A 766 29.32 1.24 15.52
N ALA A 767 29.59 2.53 15.32
CA ALA A 767 29.29 3.22 14.08
C ALA A 767 30.03 2.60 12.87
N ALA A 768 31.31 2.25 13.05
CA ALA A 768 32.11 1.59 12.02
C ALA A 768 31.57 0.18 11.69
N GLU A 769 31.20 -0.62 12.69
CA GLU A 769 30.57 -1.93 12.52
C GLU A 769 29.15 -1.84 11.90
N GLY A 770 28.47 -0.73 12.17
CA GLY A 770 27.19 -0.36 11.59
C GLY A 770 27.26 0.12 10.13
N GLY A 771 28.46 0.28 9.55
CA GLY A 771 28.59 0.65 8.13
C GLY A 771 28.90 2.13 7.87
N LYS A 772 29.11 2.94 8.91
CA LYS A 772 29.44 4.36 8.72
C LYS A 772 30.88 4.52 8.24
N ARG A 773 31.07 4.79 6.94
CA ARG A 773 32.40 4.89 6.30
C ARG A 773 33.34 5.89 7.01
N GLU A 774 32.86 7.07 7.38
CA GLU A 774 33.68 8.05 8.10
C GLU A 774 34.15 7.53 9.47
N ALA A 775 33.32 6.75 10.17
CA ALA A 775 33.71 6.11 11.42
C ALA A 775 34.76 5.02 11.19
N MET A 776 34.60 4.20 10.14
CA MET A 776 35.61 3.21 9.74
C MET A 776 36.96 3.88 9.45
N ARG A 777 36.95 5.02 8.74
CA ARG A 777 38.16 5.78 8.47
C ARG A 777 38.83 6.27 9.75
N GLU A 778 38.07 6.87 10.67
CA GLU A 778 38.62 7.38 11.93
C GLU A 778 39.13 6.25 12.84
N ILE A 779 38.43 5.11 12.92
CA ILE A 779 38.92 3.92 13.65
C ILE A 779 40.23 3.41 13.03
N GLY A 780 40.30 3.35 11.70
CA GLY A 780 41.54 3.00 11.00
C GLY A 780 42.68 3.93 11.38
N ARG A 781 42.47 5.25 11.30
CA ARG A 781 43.44 6.27 11.70
C ARG A 781 43.89 6.10 13.16
N MET A 782 42.96 5.85 14.08
CA MET A 782 43.27 5.65 15.51
C MET A 782 44.15 4.42 15.75
N TYR A 783 43.92 3.32 15.03
CA TYR A 783 44.81 2.14 15.08
C TYR A 783 46.18 2.41 14.47
N SER A 784 46.27 3.25 13.44
CA SER A 784 47.55 3.63 12.83
C SER A 784 48.39 4.55 13.74
N THR A 785 47.77 5.57 14.35
CA THR A 785 48.46 6.58 15.15
C THR A 785 48.62 6.22 16.63
N GLY A 786 47.89 5.21 17.11
CA GLY A 786 47.82 4.86 18.53
C GLY A 786 46.98 5.85 19.37
N GLU A 787 46.13 6.65 18.73
CA GLU A 787 45.35 7.68 19.41
C GLU A 787 44.13 7.09 20.13
N GLY A 788 44.32 6.64 21.37
CA GLY A 788 43.25 6.07 22.21
C GLY A 788 42.96 4.59 21.96
N LEU A 789 43.55 4.01 20.92
CA LEU A 789 43.61 2.57 20.66
C LEU A 789 45.08 2.13 20.62
N PRO A 790 45.41 0.87 20.94
CA PRO A 790 46.75 0.36 20.74
C PRO A 790 47.08 0.37 19.24
N VAL A 791 48.34 0.67 18.91
CA VAL A 791 48.81 0.63 17.51
C VAL A 791 48.60 -0.79 16.96
N ASP A 792 47.83 -0.91 15.88
CA ASP A 792 47.52 -2.18 15.22
C ASP A 792 47.37 -1.97 13.71
N GLU A 793 48.46 -2.20 13.00
CA GLU A 793 48.55 -2.01 11.54
C GLU A 793 47.55 -2.87 10.76
N ASN A 794 47.24 -4.08 11.26
CA ASN A 794 46.30 -4.98 10.59
C ASN A 794 44.87 -4.45 10.69
N ASN A 795 44.46 -4.03 11.90
CA ASN A 795 43.13 -3.45 12.09
C ASN A 795 43.01 -2.09 11.41
N SER A 796 44.06 -1.27 11.39
CA SER A 796 44.11 -0.04 10.60
C SER A 796 43.79 -0.32 9.12
N TYR A 797 44.57 -1.22 8.51
CA TYR A 797 44.40 -1.61 7.12
C TYR A 797 42.98 -2.13 6.82
N LEU A 798 42.45 -3.02 7.66
CA LEU A 798 41.13 -3.62 7.46
C LEU A 798 40.00 -2.58 7.49
N TRP A 799 40.01 -1.65 8.44
CA TRP A 799 38.96 -0.63 8.56
C TRP A 799 39.05 0.42 7.45
N LEU A 800 40.25 0.87 7.11
CA LEU A 800 40.47 1.79 5.99
C LEU A 800 40.04 1.15 4.65
N LEU A 801 40.33 -0.14 4.45
CA LEU A 801 39.90 -0.88 3.27
C LEU A 801 38.38 -0.97 3.16
N LYS A 802 37.68 -1.34 4.24
CA LYS A 802 36.21 -1.36 4.26
C LYS A 802 35.62 0.01 3.94
N SER A 803 36.17 1.07 4.53
CA SER A 803 35.74 2.44 4.27
C SER A 803 35.94 2.84 2.80
N ALA A 804 37.11 2.50 2.23
CA ALA A 804 37.42 2.78 0.83
C ALA A 804 36.44 2.05 -0.13
N ARG A 805 36.06 0.80 0.17
CA ARG A 805 35.04 0.04 -0.60
C ARG A 805 33.65 0.66 -0.53
N LEU A 806 33.30 1.31 0.58
CA LEU A 806 32.08 2.13 0.72
C LEU A 806 32.19 3.52 0.08
N GLY A 807 33.27 3.75 -0.67
CA GLY A 807 33.50 4.95 -1.45
C GLY A 807 34.07 6.14 -0.68
N ASP A 808 34.76 5.93 0.44
CA ASP A 808 35.49 7.01 1.12
C ASP A 808 36.89 7.21 0.49
N GLU A 809 37.01 8.25 -0.34
CA GLU A 809 38.28 8.62 -1.00
C GLU A 809 39.40 8.96 0.01
N ALA A 810 39.07 9.59 1.14
CA ALA A 810 40.08 9.95 2.14
C ALA A 810 40.57 8.73 2.92
N ALA A 811 39.74 7.70 3.08
CA ALA A 811 40.18 6.42 3.61
C ALA A 811 41.14 5.72 2.65
N LEU A 812 40.85 5.75 1.34
CA LEU A 812 41.76 5.24 0.32
C LEU A 812 43.12 5.97 0.34
N GLN A 813 43.09 7.30 0.45
CA GLN A 813 44.32 8.10 0.56
C GLN A 813 45.12 7.77 1.82
N SER A 814 44.44 7.60 2.96
CA SER A 814 45.07 7.22 4.23
C SER A 814 45.71 5.84 4.13
N LEU A 815 45.03 4.88 3.49
CA LEU A 815 45.51 3.53 3.25
C LEU A 815 46.75 3.49 2.36
N VAL A 816 46.75 4.24 1.26
CA VAL A 816 47.93 4.37 0.38
C VAL A 816 49.10 5.00 1.13
N THR A 817 48.84 6.01 1.95
CA THR A 817 49.89 6.68 2.75
C THR A 817 50.49 5.74 3.79
N GLU A 818 49.65 4.97 4.47
CA GLU A 818 50.08 4.00 5.49
C GLU A 818 50.97 2.90 4.88
N ILE A 819 50.54 2.28 3.76
CA ILE A 819 51.31 1.22 3.09
C ILE A 819 52.69 1.74 2.65
N LEU A 820 52.76 2.97 2.14
CA LEU A 820 54.02 3.60 1.74
C LEU A 820 54.92 3.96 2.94
N SER A 821 54.35 4.26 4.11
CA SER A 821 55.11 4.65 5.31
C SER A 821 55.74 3.47 6.08
N GLN A 822 55.15 2.27 5.99
CA GLN A 822 55.60 1.07 6.73
C GLN A 822 56.87 0.41 6.14
N GLN A 823 57.39 0.89 5.01
CA GLN A 823 58.58 0.32 4.37
C GLN A 823 59.75 1.33 4.40
N ALA A 824 60.61 1.16 5.40
CA ALA A 824 61.58 2.14 5.89
C ALA A 824 62.83 2.40 5.02
N THR A 825 62.87 2.06 3.73
CA THR A 825 64.03 2.38 2.88
C THR A 825 63.62 2.90 1.51
N LEU A 826 63.92 4.18 1.27
CA LEU A 826 63.90 4.87 -0.02
C LEU A 826 64.79 4.22 -1.10
N ASP A 827 65.52 3.14 -0.77
CA ASP A 827 66.46 2.45 -1.66
C ASP A 827 65.83 1.30 -2.47
N ASP A 828 64.63 0.83 -2.11
CA ASP A 828 63.86 -0.15 -2.92
C ASP A 828 62.37 0.21 -2.95
N PRO A 829 61.95 1.08 -3.90
CA PRO A 829 60.56 1.51 -4.08
C PRO A 829 59.59 0.34 -4.37
N SER A 830 60.09 -0.78 -4.91
CA SER A 830 59.26 -1.82 -5.53
C SER A 830 58.42 -2.66 -4.56
N ARG A 831 58.75 -2.69 -3.26
CA ARG A 831 58.09 -3.54 -2.26
C ARG A 831 56.84 -2.93 -1.62
N GLY A 832 56.71 -1.60 -1.60
CA GLY A 832 55.48 -0.92 -1.18
C GLY A 832 54.40 -1.05 -2.25
N ASP A 833 54.86 -1.15 -3.50
CA ASP A 833 54.04 -1.10 -4.71
C ASP A 833 53.18 -2.35 -4.91
N GLU A 834 53.65 -3.55 -4.53
CA GLU A 834 52.87 -4.78 -4.72
C GLU A 834 51.59 -4.82 -3.87
N LYS A 835 51.64 -4.36 -2.61
CA LYS A 835 50.47 -4.32 -1.72
C LYS A 835 49.48 -3.23 -2.14
N VAL A 836 49.99 -2.04 -2.50
CA VAL A 836 49.16 -0.96 -3.05
C VAL A 836 48.54 -1.37 -4.38
N GLU A 837 49.30 -2.05 -5.24
CA GLU A 837 48.83 -2.58 -6.52
C GLU A 837 47.78 -3.67 -6.33
N ALA A 838 47.97 -4.62 -5.42
CA ALA A 838 46.97 -5.65 -5.12
C ALA A 838 45.66 -5.04 -4.59
N LEU A 839 45.76 -4.10 -3.65
CA LEU A 839 44.64 -3.33 -3.10
C LEU A 839 43.89 -2.57 -4.20
N LEU A 840 44.60 -1.81 -5.02
CA LEU A 840 44.00 -1.02 -6.07
C LEU A 840 43.50 -1.89 -7.23
N ARG A 841 44.07 -3.08 -7.48
CA ARG A 841 43.53 -4.08 -8.42
C ARG A 841 42.22 -4.69 -7.92
N ASP A 842 42.12 -4.98 -6.63
CA ASP A 842 40.90 -5.48 -5.99
C ASP A 842 39.77 -4.42 -6.07
N LEU A 843 40.09 -3.15 -5.82
CA LEU A 843 39.17 -2.03 -6.03
C LEU A 843 38.91 -1.74 -7.52
N ALA A 844 39.88 -1.95 -8.41
CA ALA A 844 39.75 -1.73 -9.86
C ALA A 844 39.05 -2.89 -10.59
N ALA A 845 38.84 -4.05 -9.95
CA ALA A 845 37.96 -5.11 -10.46
C ALA A 845 36.52 -4.58 -10.62
N GLN A 846 36.18 -3.49 -9.94
CA GLN A 846 34.95 -2.73 -10.09
C GLN A 846 35.01 -1.71 -11.26
N ASN A 847 36.00 -1.72 -12.15
CA ASN A 847 36.12 -0.86 -13.34
C ASN A 847 36.09 0.66 -13.07
N SER A 848 36.61 1.11 -11.93
CA SER A 848 36.61 2.53 -11.55
C SER A 848 37.64 3.41 -12.32
N PRO A 849 37.22 4.56 -12.88
CA PRO A 849 38.13 5.53 -13.47
C PRO A 849 39.04 6.25 -12.45
N GLN A 850 38.58 6.54 -11.23
CA GLN A 850 39.41 7.24 -10.22
C GLN A 850 40.44 6.30 -9.59
N VAL A 851 40.09 5.04 -9.33
CA VAL A 851 41.04 4.02 -8.85
C VAL A 851 42.14 3.82 -9.89
N ALA A 852 41.78 3.73 -11.17
CA ALA A 852 42.75 3.71 -12.27
C ALA A 852 43.61 4.99 -12.33
N MET A 853 43.03 6.15 -12.01
CA MET A 853 43.75 7.43 -11.94
C MET A 853 44.67 7.54 -10.71
N PHE A 854 44.32 6.92 -9.59
CA PHE A 854 45.20 6.80 -8.42
C PHE A 854 46.37 5.86 -8.71
N LEU A 855 46.12 4.71 -9.37
CA LEU A 855 47.16 3.83 -9.89
C LEU A 855 48.09 4.55 -10.87
N SER A 856 47.52 5.32 -11.80
CA SER A 856 48.29 6.17 -12.72
C SER A 856 49.19 7.14 -11.96
N ARG A 857 48.66 7.91 -10.99
CA ARG A 857 49.44 8.88 -10.21
C ARG A 857 50.56 8.22 -9.40
N LEU A 858 50.30 7.05 -8.83
CA LEU A 858 51.29 6.26 -8.11
C LEU A 858 52.42 5.84 -9.06
N TYR A 859 52.11 5.17 -10.17
CA TYR A 859 53.15 4.73 -11.11
C TYR A 859 53.86 5.88 -11.82
N LEU A 860 53.20 7.02 -12.05
CA LEU A 860 53.86 8.21 -12.57
C LEU A 860 54.91 8.74 -11.58
N ARG A 861 54.61 8.76 -10.28
CA ARG A 861 55.58 9.10 -9.23
C ARG A 861 56.72 8.08 -9.16
N LEU A 862 56.41 6.78 -9.29
CA LEU A 862 57.40 5.70 -9.27
C LEU A 862 58.21 5.60 -10.58
N SER A 863 57.75 6.23 -11.67
CA SER A 863 58.43 6.19 -12.97
C SER A 863 59.70 7.03 -13.02
N GLU A 864 59.93 7.91 -12.03
CA GLU A 864 61.20 8.61 -11.79
C GLU A 864 62.28 7.61 -11.30
N GLY A 865 62.76 6.73 -12.19
CA GLY A 865 63.88 5.82 -11.91
C GLY A 865 63.75 4.37 -12.42
N SER A 866 62.62 3.95 -12.97
CA SER A 866 62.42 2.56 -13.44
C SER A 866 61.59 2.45 -14.73
N PRO A 867 62.13 1.86 -15.80
CA PRO A 867 61.40 1.62 -17.07
C PRO A 867 60.15 0.73 -16.92
N ALA A 868 60.11 -0.16 -15.93
CA ALA A 868 58.97 -1.03 -15.70
C ALA A 868 57.74 -0.23 -15.19
N PHE A 869 57.96 0.74 -14.31
CA PHE A 869 56.89 1.60 -13.80
C PHE A 869 56.45 2.65 -14.82
N THR A 870 57.33 3.06 -15.74
CA THR A 870 56.95 3.87 -16.89
C THR A 870 55.89 3.19 -17.76
N GLN A 871 56.02 1.88 -18.02
CA GLN A 871 55.04 1.13 -18.80
C GLN A 871 53.73 0.88 -18.04
N ALA A 872 53.80 0.64 -16.73
CA ALA A 872 52.63 0.51 -15.86
C ALA A 872 51.86 1.85 -15.75
N ALA A 873 52.57 2.97 -15.59
CA ALA A 873 52.02 4.32 -15.59
C ALA A 873 51.26 4.59 -16.88
N LYS A 874 51.86 4.30 -18.04
CA LYS A 874 51.18 4.39 -19.34
C LYS A 874 49.91 3.56 -19.39
N THR A 875 49.98 2.30 -19.00
CA THR A 875 48.85 1.36 -19.06
C THR A 875 47.68 1.85 -18.20
N TRP A 876 47.94 2.27 -16.97
CA TRP A 876 46.90 2.73 -16.05
C TRP A 876 46.39 4.13 -16.38
N THR A 877 47.22 5.03 -16.89
CA THR A 877 46.76 6.33 -17.38
C THR A 877 45.84 6.17 -18.60
N LEU A 878 46.19 5.27 -19.53
CA LEU A 878 45.34 4.91 -20.66
C LEU A 878 44.05 4.22 -20.22
N LYS A 879 44.11 3.32 -19.23
CA LYS A 879 42.92 2.65 -18.68
C LYS A 879 41.99 3.65 -18.00
N ALA A 880 42.53 4.56 -17.17
CA ALA A 880 41.76 5.64 -16.57
C ALA A 880 41.10 6.52 -17.64
N ALA A 881 41.84 6.92 -18.66
CA ALA A 881 41.31 7.69 -19.78
C ALA A 881 40.24 6.92 -20.58
N ALA A 882 40.43 5.61 -20.80
CA ALA A 882 39.45 4.77 -21.49
C ALA A 882 38.18 4.53 -20.69
N LEU A 883 38.28 4.49 -19.35
CA LEU A 883 37.14 4.42 -18.42
C LEU A 883 36.41 5.76 -18.25
N GLY A 884 36.81 6.79 -19.02
CA GLY A 884 36.17 8.08 -19.00
C GLY A 884 36.89 9.13 -18.17
N ASN A 885 38.02 8.86 -17.50
CA ASN A 885 38.61 9.88 -16.62
C ASN A 885 39.14 11.10 -17.38
N GLY A 886 38.51 12.27 -17.23
CA GLY A 886 38.85 13.46 -18.01
C GLY A 886 40.25 14.01 -17.74
N SER A 887 40.69 13.98 -16.47
CA SER A 887 42.05 14.38 -16.10
C SER A 887 43.10 13.44 -16.70
N ALA A 888 42.80 12.14 -16.74
CA ALA A 888 43.64 11.14 -17.39
C ALA A 888 43.66 11.33 -18.91
N MET A 889 42.53 11.62 -19.56
CA MET A 889 42.50 11.89 -21.01
C MET A 889 43.39 13.08 -21.38
N ILE A 890 43.33 14.17 -20.60
CA ILE A 890 44.20 15.35 -20.80
C ILE A 890 45.67 14.98 -20.55
N LYS A 891 45.97 14.22 -19.50
CA LYS A 891 47.34 13.74 -19.24
C LYS A 891 47.86 12.82 -20.34
N VAL A 892 47.03 11.90 -20.84
CA VAL A 892 47.38 11.04 -21.98
C VAL A 892 47.70 11.89 -23.20
N SER A 893 46.91 12.93 -23.47
CA SER A 893 47.21 13.89 -24.52
C SER A 893 48.55 14.60 -24.28
N ASP A 894 48.75 15.17 -23.09
CA ASP A 894 49.99 15.87 -22.76
C ASP A 894 51.21 14.93 -22.87
N PHE A 895 51.07 13.66 -22.51
CA PHE A 895 52.13 12.64 -22.62
C PHE A 895 52.42 12.24 -24.07
N TYR A 896 51.39 12.10 -24.93
CA TYR A 896 51.60 11.90 -26.37
C TYR A 896 52.21 13.14 -27.04
N ALA A 897 51.81 14.35 -26.64
CA ALA A 897 52.41 15.59 -27.15
C ALA A 897 53.88 15.73 -26.74
N ALA A 898 54.24 15.34 -25.52
CA ALA A 898 55.61 15.45 -25.02
C ALA A 898 56.49 14.23 -25.32
N GLY A 899 55.91 13.07 -25.66
CA GLY A 899 56.64 11.81 -25.81
C GLY A 899 57.28 11.34 -24.49
N THR A 900 56.56 11.49 -23.37
CA THR A 900 57.08 11.20 -22.01
C THR A 900 56.31 10.07 -21.32
N HIS A 901 56.81 9.57 -20.18
CA HIS A 901 56.14 8.56 -19.35
C HIS A 901 55.74 7.29 -20.12
N GLY A 902 56.56 6.89 -21.11
CA GLY A 902 56.38 5.68 -21.92
C GLY A 902 55.51 5.87 -23.16
N PHE A 903 54.92 7.05 -23.34
CA PHE A 903 54.18 7.42 -24.53
C PHE A 903 55.16 7.81 -25.64
N GLU A 904 54.83 7.43 -26.87
CA GLU A 904 55.53 7.93 -28.05
C GLU A 904 55.10 9.36 -28.33
N HIS A 905 55.98 10.15 -28.95
CA HIS A 905 55.58 11.47 -29.42
C HIS A 905 54.61 11.31 -30.60
N SER A 906 53.39 11.84 -30.47
CA SER A 906 52.35 11.78 -31.49
C SER A 906 51.34 12.90 -31.29
N ASP A 907 51.45 13.94 -32.13
CA ASP A 907 50.51 15.05 -32.14
C ASP A 907 49.09 14.56 -32.48
N THR A 908 48.96 13.61 -33.40
CA THR A 908 47.67 13.02 -33.79
C THR A 908 46.97 12.33 -32.62
N LYS A 909 47.66 11.42 -31.91
CA LYS A 909 47.08 10.74 -30.73
C LYS A 909 46.81 11.72 -29.60
N SER A 910 47.64 12.74 -29.44
CA SER A 910 47.39 13.80 -28.46
C SER A 910 46.07 14.51 -28.75
N THR A 911 45.87 14.95 -29.99
CA THR A 911 44.66 15.67 -30.39
C THR A 911 43.43 14.76 -30.41
N GLU A 912 43.56 13.47 -30.72
CA GLU A 912 42.46 12.49 -30.58
C GLU A 912 41.98 12.37 -29.13
N TRP A 913 42.88 12.31 -28.15
CA TRP A 913 42.51 12.23 -26.74
C TRP A 913 41.96 13.56 -26.21
N LEU A 914 42.48 14.70 -26.68
CA LEU A 914 41.88 16.02 -26.43
C LEU A 914 40.47 16.12 -27.00
N SER A 915 40.26 15.62 -28.21
CA SER A 915 38.94 15.56 -28.84
C SER A 915 37.99 14.71 -28.03
N LYS A 916 38.39 13.49 -27.64
CA LYS A 916 37.59 12.62 -26.77
C LYS A 916 37.25 13.31 -25.45
N ALA A 917 38.22 13.98 -24.84
CA ALA A 917 38.00 14.70 -23.59
C ALA A 917 37.03 15.88 -23.78
N ALA A 918 37.17 16.65 -24.86
CA ALA A 918 36.28 17.76 -25.16
C ALA A 918 34.84 17.28 -25.46
N HIS A 919 34.69 16.23 -26.26
CA HIS A 919 33.39 15.65 -26.58
C HIS A 919 32.72 14.97 -25.39
N ALA A 920 33.52 14.43 -24.45
CA ALA A 920 33.03 13.94 -23.16
C ALA A 920 32.71 15.06 -22.15
N GLY A 921 32.93 16.32 -22.51
CA GLY A 921 32.52 17.48 -21.70
C GLY A 921 33.58 18.00 -20.72
N TYR A 922 34.83 17.54 -20.82
CA TYR A 922 35.89 17.98 -19.89
C TYR A 922 36.43 19.37 -20.24
N ARG A 923 36.10 20.34 -19.40
CA ARG A 923 36.45 21.77 -19.59
C ARG A 923 37.93 22.02 -19.85
N GLY A 924 38.82 21.34 -19.12
CA GLY A 924 40.27 21.50 -19.29
C GLY A 924 40.80 21.06 -20.66
N ALA A 925 39.97 20.39 -21.47
CA ALA A 925 40.28 19.98 -22.82
C ALA A 925 39.70 20.93 -23.89
N PHE A 926 38.71 21.78 -23.58
CA PHE A 926 38.03 22.61 -24.60
C PHE A 926 38.98 23.62 -25.23
N GLU A 927 39.70 24.38 -24.41
CA GLU A 927 40.68 25.35 -24.89
C GLU A 927 41.85 24.66 -25.58
N LYS A 928 42.40 23.60 -24.98
CA LYS A 928 43.50 22.82 -25.56
C LYS A 928 43.12 22.21 -26.93
N TYR A 929 41.90 21.67 -27.06
CA TYR A 929 41.40 21.10 -28.31
C TYR A 929 41.08 22.18 -29.35
N ALA A 930 40.50 23.31 -28.93
CA ALA A 930 40.27 24.45 -29.81
C ALA A 930 41.60 25.02 -30.36
N ILE A 931 42.63 25.17 -29.52
CA ILE A 931 43.97 25.57 -29.95
C ILE A 931 44.52 24.55 -30.95
N ALA A 932 44.38 23.25 -30.66
CA ALA A 932 44.84 22.20 -31.57
C ALA A 932 44.15 22.27 -32.95
N LEU A 933 42.84 22.50 -32.99
CA LEU A 933 42.08 22.72 -34.23
C LEU A 933 42.47 24.03 -34.93
N GLN A 934 42.79 25.09 -34.19
CA GLN A 934 43.13 26.39 -34.75
C GLN A 934 44.50 26.38 -35.43
N ILE A 935 45.49 25.72 -34.83
CA ILE A 935 46.86 25.64 -35.36
C ILE A 935 47.12 24.38 -36.20
N GLY A 936 46.14 23.47 -36.29
CA GLY A 936 46.29 22.19 -36.98
C GLY A 936 47.27 21.22 -36.28
N PHE A 937 47.35 21.27 -34.95
CA PHE A 937 48.20 20.37 -34.17
C PHE A 937 47.56 18.98 -34.14
N GLY A 938 48.20 17.99 -34.79
CA GLY A 938 47.72 16.61 -34.81
C GLY A 938 46.39 16.38 -35.54
N THR A 939 45.85 17.40 -36.20
CA THR A 939 44.57 17.35 -36.94
C THR A 939 44.59 18.36 -38.08
N LYS A 940 43.63 18.28 -39.00
CA LYS A 940 43.44 19.35 -39.99
C LYS A 940 42.98 20.61 -39.28
N ALA A 941 43.54 21.76 -39.67
CA ALA A 941 43.11 23.03 -39.12
C ALA A 941 41.64 23.28 -39.46
N ASP A 942 40.83 23.53 -38.43
CA ASP A 942 39.42 23.85 -38.54
C ASP A 942 39.11 25.02 -37.61
N SER A 943 39.23 26.24 -38.15
CA SER A 943 39.02 27.46 -37.38
C SER A 943 37.56 27.64 -36.96
N GLU A 944 36.60 27.05 -37.69
CA GLU A 944 35.18 27.17 -37.37
C GLU A 944 34.82 26.27 -36.19
N GLU A 945 35.28 25.01 -36.19
CA GLU A 945 35.11 24.10 -35.06
C GLU A 945 35.92 24.56 -33.84
N ALA A 946 37.15 25.07 -34.05
CA ALA A 946 37.95 25.67 -32.99
C ALA A 946 37.19 26.80 -32.29
N GLN A 947 36.56 27.71 -33.06
CA GLN A 947 35.80 28.82 -32.51
C GLN A 947 34.55 28.35 -31.77
N ARG A 948 33.88 27.28 -32.22
CA ARG A 948 32.76 26.67 -31.47
C ARG A 948 33.21 26.09 -30.12
N TRP A 949 34.35 25.43 -30.06
CA TRP A 949 34.90 24.91 -28.79
C TRP A 949 35.46 26.01 -27.89
N LEU A 950 36.04 27.07 -28.46
CA LEU A 950 36.45 28.26 -27.72
C LEU A 950 35.22 28.97 -27.11
N SER A 951 34.14 29.12 -27.89
CA SER A 951 32.86 29.67 -27.41
C SER A 951 32.26 28.80 -26.30
N LYS A 952 32.27 27.47 -26.44
CA LYS A 952 31.87 26.56 -25.35
C LYS A 952 32.76 26.69 -24.11
N SER A 953 34.05 26.93 -24.27
CA SER A 953 34.98 27.18 -23.16
C SER A 953 34.63 28.48 -22.41
N THR A 954 34.23 29.53 -23.14
CA THR A 954 33.84 30.82 -22.58
C THR A 954 32.41 30.86 -22.00
N ASP A 955 31.44 30.18 -22.62
CA ASP A 955 30.04 30.12 -22.15
C ASP A 955 29.88 29.35 -20.84
N LEU A 956 30.84 28.49 -20.50
CA LEU A 956 30.89 27.74 -19.23
C LEU A 956 31.87 28.35 -18.21
N ALA A 957 32.54 29.45 -18.57
CA ALA A 957 33.45 30.23 -17.73
C ALA A 957 32.78 31.45 -17.09
N ASN A 958 31.73 31.97 -17.71
CA ASN A 958 30.70 32.81 -17.09
C ASN A 958 29.65 31.92 -16.42
#